data_AF-A0A3M7J3Y4-F1
#
_entry.id   AF-A0A3M7J3Y4-F1
#
_cell.length_a   1.000
_cell.length_b   1.000
_cell.length_c   1.000
_cell.angle_alpha   90.00
_cell.angle_beta   90.00
_cell.angle_gamma   90.00
#
_symmetry.space_group_name_H-M   'P 1'
#
loop_
_entity.id
_entity.type
_entity.pdbx_description
1 polymer ?
#
loop_
_entity_poly.entity_id
_entity_poly.type
_entity_poly.pdbx_seq_one_letter_code
_entity_poly.pdbx_strand_id
1 'polypeptide(L)'
;MYWPIGAPRVYALSKHAAATTNPVVSHDGIDSKNDDANEPAARRPTSDDQDTRHGVFDEDGDSAHKQDEAGAADSILAVKISRGGTIFATISRSTLTIWQTKPTVALAAVVRSAQSIEAYGPSQALLMRPDGLIIVVQTALGYLITYTLATDPQALVYQTQLPPSSRHARNSSVEGYTSFRRSSAPGFGPTAGEGVGIREVNLRFRMVIRIDAGISKALALDDELLVATRKPAALQSIRWVAEEGSSQTSTDLLSRMSWLAEKSSIVEMVHDRPMNLACWATDDGKVYAVQRRRSSTVEANTERMAFHGFCFREPQTKDNAAVKLAINARFSLVAVACADGAIDVYLVKDYTGNIPLSHRVQLPAATSSTGKPTFLSYSPDGYCLLAGFEKGWAMWSIYGKLCASSFGGNPQFVAANGNDEAWLSGAVDGFWSGNGSELALLSPHDDRIRFLDIARNAVTGCMSPANVARGLLQSSGAVMLYHGHEASDLTALPSDASLWQVAQIPHSYLSAQWPIKATAVSSDGKYVAVAGRRGLAHYSVASSRWKTFDDPAAEDGFAVRGGLCWHHHFLIAAVEAGGSYQLRVYSREKPLERRLHTEELNAPAILITMSGFDSLLVYTYDNTLIHYIVTSSSSSAKLVQVGRIGFHGIIRAPPRVRAISWILPEGQLEQGDPSQDVATASVIFLVDGKLVLLQPSTNDHGELKYDMRVIAQNVEYYLLTRDQPSSVASLKAPSVANGVSDGFSVTSHLGHSLRDSLWYFDGDSYHVWSDVQDVLACAPADLGRDLPPTVRIPVDFYPMAAMSAKGIVHGLEVELVQRRDVNFSFFRQVPRTQLFLPQLLRYHLGEFNSPAALHLAQSYQHLPYFAHALEVLLHDVLDNEVDNPPSPPETALLPTVVSFLSSFPQYLEIVVNCTRKTELRSWRTLFTHLPPVTDLFEQAMAQGSLQTATGYLLVLHAFHEDSFQVHEFARLLQQAASIQDWNLCREVSRFLVGIDSSGKTLNDALVEAGMKGSVSRTNGTSRSPNDHAYTGRSSRGAMPAADYFSLGRGR
;
A
#
# COMPACT_ATOMS: atom_id res chain seq x y z
N MET A 1 -1.63 -0.39 -0.94
CA MET A 1 -1.48 0.80 -0.05
C MET A 1 -0.03 1.17 0.27
N TYR A 2 0.89 0.21 0.25
CA TYR A 2 2.29 0.39 0.63
C TYR A 2 3.17 -0.12 -0.50
N TRP A 3 4.19 0.63 -0.89
CA TRP A 3 5.03 0.32 -2.04
C TRP A 3 6.48 0.69 -1.75
N PRO A 4 7.43 -0.25 -1.82
CA PRO A 4 8.85 0.10 -1.69
C PRO A 4 9.28 0.97 -2.88
N ILE A 5 10.19 1.90 -2.61
CA ILE A 5 10.72 2.84 -3.60
C ILE A 5 12.24 2.86 -3.57
N GLY A 6 12.85 2.86 -4.75
CA GLY A 6 14.30 2.96 -4.88
C GLY A 6 15.06 1.74 -4.35
N ALA A 7 16.35 1.96 -4.05
CA ALA A 7 17.26 0.96 -3.52
C ALA A 7 17.38 1.09 -2.00
N PRO A 8 17.70 -0.01 -1.27
CA PRO A 8 17.87 0.07 0.18
C PRO A 8 19.10 0.87 0.60
N ARG A 9 18.97 1.63 1.68
CA ARG A 9 20.09 2.22 2.42
C ARG A 9 20.74 1.15 3.29
N VAL A 10 22.07 1.03 3.26
CA VAL A 10 22.81 -0.06 3.92
C VAL A 10 23.68 0.48 5.05
N TYR A 11 23.55 -0.10 6.25
CA TYR A 11 24.33 0.26 7.44
C TYR A 11 25.12 -0.95 7.94
N ALA A 12 26.39 -0.75 8.25
CA ALA A 12 27.31 -1.78 8.74
C ALA A 12 28.26 -1.19 9.79
N LEU A 13 28.67 -1.98 10.77
CA LEU A 13 29.68 -1.57 11.76
C LEU A 13 31.12 -1.74 11.23
N SER A 14 31.32 -2.59 10.22
CA SER A 14 32.62 -3.05 9.72
C SER A 14 33.35 -2.06 8.78
N LYS A 15 32.69 -1.00 8.30
CA LYS A 15 33.24 -0.11 7.25
C LYS A 15 34.15 1.02 7.73
N HIS A 16 34.19 1.32 9.03
CA HIS A 16 35.11 2.29 9.58
C HIS A 16 36.03 1.58 10.57
N ALA A 17 37.34 1.59 10.31
CA ALA A 17 38.33 1.23 11.31
C ALA A 17 37.99 1.99 12.58
N ALA A 18 37.51 1.27 13.60
CA ALA A 18 37.20 1.90 14.87
C ALA A 18 38.48 2.58 15.35
N ALA A 19 38.41 3.89 15.59
CA ALA A 19 39.40 4.54 16.43
C ALA A 19 39.54 3.69 17.70
N THR A 20 40.76 3.55 18.23
CA THR A 20 41.06 2.80 19.46
C THR A 20 40.13 3.25 20.59
N THR A 21 39.00 2.56 20.74
CA THR A 21 38.05 2.80 21.83
C THR A 21 38.60 2.07 23.04
N ASN A 22 38.72 2.77 24.18
CA ASN A 22 39.05 2.11 25.45
C ASN A 22 37.83 1.29 25.88
N PRO A 23 37.86 -0.05 25.83
CA PRO A 23 36.71 -0.86 26.23
C PRO A 23 36.52 -0.76 27.75
N VAL A 24 35.29 -0.51 28.19
CA VAL A 24 34.94 -0.62 29.61
C VAL A 24 34.62 -2.09 29.90
N VAL A 25 35.41 -2.72 30.75
CA VAL A 25 35.20 -4.12 31.16
C VAL A 25 34.12 -4.16 32.23
N SER A 26 33.05 -4.91 31.97
CA SER A 26 31.99 -5.20 32.95
C SER A 26 32.13 -6.65 33.41
N HIS A 27 32.14 -6.87 34.73
CA HIS A 27 32.23 -8.20 35.31
C HIS A 27 30.84 -8.78 35.56
N ASP A 28 30.64 -10.03 35.13
CA ASP A 28 29.43 -10.83 35.34
C ASP A 28 29.55 -11.76 36.56
N GLY A 29 30.66 -11.68 37.30
CA GLY A 29 30.93 -12.48 38.51
C GLY A 29 31.60 -13.83 38.26
N ILE A 30 32.05 -14.12 37.02
CA ILE A 30 32.93 -15.27 36.76
C ILE A 30 34.36 -14.89 37.16
N ASP A 31 34.95 -15.63 38.11
CA ASP A 31 36.34 -15.43 38.54
C ASP A 31 37.30 -15.65 37.36
N SER A 32 38.10 -14.64 37.04
CA SER A 32 39.19 -14.78 36.08
C SER A 32 40.26 -15.71 36.67
N LYS A 33 40.24 -16.99 36.29
CA LYS A 33 41.44 -17.83 36.40
C LYS A 33 42.46 -17.34 35.36
N ASN A 34 43.09 -16.18 35.62
CA ASN A 34 44.40 -15.78 35.09
C ASN A 34 44.84 -14.34 35.48
N ASP A 35 44.21 -13.65 36.43
CA ASP A 35 44.77 -12.40 36.96
C ASP A 35 45.68 -12.67 38.18
N ASP A 36 46.78 -13.39 37.94
CA ASP A 36 47.94 -13.44 38.84
C ASP A 36 49.18 -13.01 38.05
N ALA A 37 49.36 -11.70 37.89
CA ALA A 37 50.67 -11.05 37.75
C ALA A 37 50.50 -9.53 37.82
N ASN A 38 50.35 -9.00 39.03
CA ASN A 38 50.55 -7.59 39.31
C ASN A 38 51.82 -7.47 40.16
N GLU A 39 52.92 -6.99 39.57
CA GLU A 39 54.04 -6.38 40.32
C GLU A 39 54.66 -5.23 39.51
N PRO A 40 55.28 -4.24 40.19
CA PRO A 40 55.06 -2.83 39.88
C PRO A 40 56.23 -2.09 39.22
N ALA A 41 55.88 -0.98 38.57
CA ALA A 41 56.64 0.19 38.15
C ALA A 41 58.19 0.22 38.32
N ALA A 42 58.93 0.46 37.21
CA ALA A 42 60.06 1.40 37.16
C ALA A 42 60.71 1.54 35.75
N ARG A 43 60.88 2.80 35.31
CA ARG A 43 61.95 3.40 34.44
C ARG A 43 61.56 3.96 33.06
N ARG A 44 61.40 5.30 33.07
CA ARG A 44 61.90 6.40 32.20
C ARG A 44 62.05 6.23 30.67
N PRO A 45 61.79 7.33 29.92
CA PRO A 45 61.92 7.38 28.47
C PRO A 45 63.36 7.69 28.02
N THR A 46 63.78 7.16 26.88
CA THR A 46 64.90 7.69 26.10
C THR A 46 64.48 7.83 24.64
N SER A 47 64.83 8.99 24.11
CA SER A 47 64.63 9.51 22.77
C SER A 47 65.58 8.88 21.74
N ASP A 48 65.30 9.24 20.47
CA ASP A 48 66.17 9.18 19.27
C ASP A 48 66.29 7.79 18.62
N ASP A 49 66.22 7.58 17.30
CA ASP A 49 66.34 8.50 16.16
C ASP A 49 65.87 7.79 14.85
N GLN A 50 65.44 8.61 13.88
CA GLN A 50 65.60 8.50 12.41
C GLN A 50 65.02 7.36 11.55
N ASP A 51 64.09 7.80 10.68
CA ASP A 51 64.04 7.66 9.21
C ASP A 51 64.87 6.56 8.52
N THR A 52 64.19 5.75 7.67
CA THR A 52 64.48 5.73 6.22
C THR A 52 63.44 4.91 5.44
N ARG A 53 62.98 5.50 4.34
CA ARG A 53 62.29 4.82 3.23
C ARG A 53 63.32 4.04 2.42
N HIS A 54 62.98 2.84 1.94
CA HIS A 54 63.14 2.41 0.54
C HIS A 54 62.51 1.02 0.33
N GLY A 55 61.71 0.89 -0.72
CA GLY A 55 61.08 -0.38 -1.11
C GLY A 55 62.00 -1.26 -1.94
N VAL A 56 61.75 -2.56 -1.89
CA VAL A 56 62.16 -3.56 -2.88
C VAL A 56 61.04 -4.59 -2.98
N PHE A 57 60.54 -4.77 -4.20
CA PHE A 57 59.79 -5.96 -4.60
C PHE A 57 60.74 -7.14 -4.61
N ASP A 58 60.38 -8.24 -3.94
CA ASP A 58 60.81 -9.57 -4.36
C ASP A 58 59.73 -10.60 -4.02
N GLU A 59 59.46 -11.44 -5.01
CA GLU A 59 58.51 -12.54 -5.01
C GLU A 59 59.05 -13.77 -4.25
N ASP A 60 58.09 -14.63 -3.88
CA ASP A 60 58.20 -16.03 -3.45
C ASP A 60 58.62 -16.37 -2.01
N GLY A 61 57.78 -17.19 -1.37
CA GLY A 61 58.22 -18.06 -0.26
C GLY A 61 57.24 -18.31 0.89
N ASP A 62 56.01 -18.73 0.60
CA ASP A 62 55.31 -19.80 1.31
C ASP A 62 55.49 -19.92 2.85
N SER A 63 54.68 -19.18 3.62
CA SER A 63 54.33 -19.54 5.01
C SER A 63 53.13 -18.72 5.55
N ALA A 64 52.04 -18.68 4.78
CA ALA A 64 50.77 -18.09 5.21
C ALA A 64 49.68 -19.16 5.31
N HIS A 65 49.87 -20.12 6.22
CA HIS A 65 48.80 -21.03 6.65
C HIS A 65 48.89 -21.23 8.15
N LYS A 66 48.28 -20.30 8.92
CA LYS A 66 47.65 -20.49 10.25
C LYS A 66 47.37 -19.14 10.96
N GLN A 67 46.63 -18.23 10.33
CA GLN A 67 46.05 -17.11 11.09
C GLN A 67 44.76 -16.47 10.52
N ASP A 68 44.04 -17.14 9.61
CA ASP A 68 42.83 -16.60 8.97
C ASP A 68 41.54 -17.44 9.18
N GLU A 69 41.42 -18.16 10.29
CA GLU A 69 40.15 -18.86 10.65
C GLU A 69 39.36 -18.23 11.81
N ALA A 70 39.79 -17.07 12.34
CA ALA A 70 39.10 -16.36 13.42
C ALA A 70 38.24 -15.16 12.96
N GLY A 71 37.97 -15.04 11.66
CA GLY A 71 37.35 -13.87 11.03
C GLY A 71 36.07 -14.15 10.22
N ALA A 72 35.29 -15.19 10.55
CA ALA A 72 33.94 -15.30 10.00
C ALA A 72 33.10 -14.12 10.55
N ALA A 73 32.75 -13.17 9.69
CA ALA A 73 31.98 -11.97 10.04
C ALA A 73 30.76 -12.34 10.90
N ASP A 74 30.66 -11.74 12.09
CA ASP A 74 29.62 -12.04 13.08
C ASP A 74 28.26 -11.51 12.60
N SER A 75 27.54 -12.32 11.80
CA SER A 75 26.27 -11.97 11.17
C SER A 75 25.19 -11.57 12.17
N ILE A 76 24.35 -10.59 11.80
CA ILE A 76 23.23 -10.16 12.63
C ILE A 76 22.13 -11.22 12.60
N LEU A 77 21.70 -11.67 13.79
CA LEU A 77 20.74 -12.77 13.97
C LEU A 77 19.30 -12.28 14.21
N ALA A 78 19.12 -11.16 14.91
CA ALA A 78 17.80 -10.67 15.28
C ALA A 78 17.80 -9.16 15.53
N VAL A 79 16.62 -8.55 15.40
CA VAL A 79 16.42 -7.11 15.65
C VAL A 79 15.10 -6.84 16.39
N LYS A 80 15.13 -5.85 17.28
CA LYS A 80 13.92 -5.36 17.98
C LYS A 80 13.92 -3.85 18.09
N ILE A 81 12.79 -3.25 17.75
CA ILE A 81 12.53 -1.81 17.88
C ILE A 81 11.65 -1.53 19.10
N SER A 82 11.95 -0.42 19.79
CA SER A 82 11.11 0.10 20.88
C SER A 82 9.74 0.57 20.36
N ARG A 83 8.70 0.56 21.22
CA ARG A 83 7.34 1.01 20.86
C ARG A 83 7.30 2.46 20.33
N GLY A 84 8.19 3.31 20.84
CA GLY A 84 8.32 4.70 20.39
C GLY A 84 9.08 4.88 19.07
N GLY A 85 9.74 3.82 18.58
CA GLY A 85 10.49 3.83 17.33
C GLY A 85 11.78 4.66 17.33
N THR A 86 12.21 5.15 18.49
CA THR A 86 13.40 6.03 18.64
C THR A 86 14.71 5.26 18.62
N ILE A 87 14.69 4.06 19.18
CA ILE A 87 15.84 3.16 19.29
C ILE A 87 15.45 1.75 18.86
N PHE A 88 16.44 1.02 18.36
CA PHE A 88 16.35 -0.41 18.11
C PHE A 88 17.66 -1.09 18.53
N ALA A 89 17.62 -2.41 18.73
CA ALA A 89 18.78 -3.20 19.10
C ALA A 89 18.95 -4.38 18.14
N THR A 90 20.20 -4.76 17.89
CA THR A 90 20.57 -5.95 17.11
C THR A 90 21.47 -6.85 17.92
N ILE A 91 21.43 -8.15 17.62
CA ILE A 91 22.39 -9.11 18.18
C ILE A 91 23.08 -9.90 17.07
N SER A 92 24.32 -10.24 17.31
CA SER A 92 25.08 -11.27 16.59
C SER A 92 25.34 -12.44 17.56
N ARG A 93 26.21 -13.41 17.22
CA ARG A 93 26.52 -14.53 18.14
C ARG A 93 27.22 -14.06 19.41
N SER A 94 27.99 -12.98 19.33
CA SER A 94 28.82 -12.47 20.43
C SER A 94 28.48 -11.05 20.90
N THR A 95 27.79 -10.27 20.07
CA THR A 95 27.64 -8.81 20.28
C THR A 95 26.18 -8.40 20.38
N LEU A 96 25.88 -7.47 21.30
CA LEU A 96 24.63 -6.71 21.38
C LEU A 96 24.92 -5.26 20.99
N THR A 97 24.20 -4.71 20.02
CA THR A 97 24.37 -3.32 19.57
C THR A 97 23.06 -2.55 19.71
N ILE A 98 23.13 -1.34 20.26
CA ILE A 98 22.02 -0.39 20.40
C ILE A 98 22.17 0.70 19.36
N TRP A 99 21.08 1.04 18.69
CA TRP A 99 21.03 1.98 17.60
C TRP A 99 19.99 3.06 17.84
N GLN A 100 20.29 4.29 17.42
CA GLN A 100 19.29 5.31 17.17
C GLN A 100 18.64 5.03 15.82
N THR A 101 17.32 5.18 15.72
CA THR A 101 16.61 4.96 14.44
C THR A 101 16.90 6.07 13.44
N LYS A 102 16.90 7.33 13.89
CA LYS A 102 17.00 8.53 13.02
C LYS A 102 17.86 9.64 13.67
N PRO A 103 19.01 10.02 13.08
CA PRO A 103 19.72 9.29 12.03
C PRO A 103 20.07 7.87 12.50
N THR A 104 20.20 6.94 11.57
CA THR A 104 20.52 5.54 11.87
C THR A 104 21.99 5.42 12.24
N VAL A 105 22.28 5.29 13.54
CA VAL A 105 23.65 5.27 14.09
C VAL A 105 23.73 4.32 15.28
N ALA A 106 24.82 3.56 15.39
CA ALA A 106 25.11 2.73 16.56
C ALA A 106 25.57 3.61 17.73
N LEU A 107 24.93 3.45 18.89
CA LEU A 107 25.15 4.25 20.09
C LEU A 107 26.04 3.54 21.11
N ALA A 108 25.84 2.23 21.29
CA ALA A 108 26.58 1.41 22.23
C ALA A 108 26.62 -0.04 21.76
N ALA A 109 27.69 -0.75 22.09
CA ALA A 109 27.81 -2.17 21.84
C ALA A 109 28.40 -2.89 23.07
N VAL A 110 27.91 -4.09 23.34
CA VAL A 110 28.48 -5.02 24.32
C VAL A 110 28.98 -6.23 23.56
N VAL A 111 30.29 -6.45 23.60
CA VAL A 111 30.96 -7.63 23.04
C VAL A 111 31.22 -8.60 24.18
N ARG A 112 30.70 -9.83 24.07
CA ARG A 112 30.92 -10.86 25.08
C ARG A 112 32.29 -11.51 24.90
N SER A 113 33.01 -11.71 26.01
CA SER A 113 34.29 -12.41 26.01
C SER A 113 34.14 -13.89 25.61
N ALA A 114 35.23 -14.51 25.15
CA ALA A 114 35.24 -15.95 24.86
C ALA A 114 34.81 -16.79 26.07
N GLN A 115 35.24 -16.42 27.28
CA GLN A 115 34.83 -17.05 28.53
C GLN A 115 33.32 -16.93 28.78
N SER A 116 32.73 -15.75 28.57
CA SER A 116 31.28 -15.56 28.68
C SER A 116 30.53 -16.44 27.68
N ILE A 117 31.03 -16.54 26.44
CA ILE A 117 30.43 -17.37 25.39
C ILE A 117 30.54 -18.86 25.72
N GLU A 118 31.66 -19.31 26.28
CA GLU A 118 31.83 -20.69 26.74
C GLU A 118 30.91 -21.01 27.92
N ALA A 119 30.81 -20.12 28.91
CA ALA A 119 30.02 -20.31 30.12
C ALA A 119 28.50 -20.28 29.87
N TYR A 120 28.01 -19.31 29.09
CA TYR A 120 26.57 -19.11 28.89
C TYR A 120 26.08 -19.45 27.48
N GLY A 121 26.98 -19.75 26.53
CA GLY A 121 26.65 -20.02 25.13
C GLY A 121 26.52 -18.76 24.25
N PRO A 122 26.54 -18.94 22.92
CA PRO A 122 26.32 -17.85 21.96
C PRO A 122 24.89 -17.30 22.05
N SER A 123 24.71 -16.04 21.66
CA SER A 123 23.41 -15.39 21.59
C SER A 123 22.52 -16.04 20.51
N GLN A 124 21.22 -16.13 20.78
CA GLN A 124 20.24 -16.80 19.91
C GLN A 124 19.00 -15.95 19.63
N ALA A 125 18.48 -15.23 20.63
CA ALA A 125 17.29 -14.40 20.45
C ALA A 125 17.38 -13.10 21.25
N LEU A 126 16.73 -12.06 20.72
CA LEU A 126 16.68 -10.73 21.31
C LEU A 126 15.26 -10.41 21.75
N LEU A 127 15.12 -10.02 23.01
CA LEU A 127 13.88 -9.52 23.60
C LEU A 127 14.12 -8.09 24.07
N MET A 128 13.10 -7.26 23.95
CA MET A 128 13.15 -5.87 24.38
C MET A 128 11.84 -5.56 25.10
N ARG A 129 11.94 -4.99 26.30
CA ARG A 129 10.76 -4.42 26.96
C ARG A 129 10.18 -3.32 26.08
N PRO A 130 8.85 -3.18 25.94
CA PRO A 130 8.29 -2.28 24.92
C PRO A 130 8.74 -0.82 24.99
N ASP A 131 9.16 -0.33 26.15
CA ASP A 131 9.73 1.02 26.33
C ASP A 131 11.19 1.17 25.88
N GLY A 132 11.87 0.07 25.58
CA GLY A 132 13.28 0.02 25.17
C GLY A 132 14.29 0.10 26.31
N LEU A 133 13.85 0.16 27.57
CA LEU A 133 14.74 0.37 28.72
C LEU A 133 15.40 -0.92 29.24
N ILE A 134 14.78 -2.08 28.98
CA ILE A 134 15.35 -3.38 29.35
C ILE A 134 15.49 -4.22 28.08
N ILE A 135 16.67 -4.80 27.92
CA ILE A 135 17.03 -5.65 26.78
C ILE A 135 17.50 -6.99 27.32
N VAL A 136 16.96 -8.08 26.80
CA VAL A 136 17.30 -9.43 27.24
C VAL A 136 17.83 -10.22 26.05
N VAL A 137 19.01 -10.80 26.22
CA VAL A 137 19.65 -11.70 25.27
C VAL A 137 19.45 -13.14 25.74
N GLN A 138 18.75 -13.94 24.95
CA GLN A 138 18.63 -15.37 25.16
C GLN A 138 19.82 -16.08 24.50
N THR A 139 20.46 -16.99 25.24
CA THR A 139 21.62 -17.76 24.76
C THR A 139 21.26 -19.21 24.44
N ALA A 140 22.13 -19.87 23.65
CA ALA A 140 21.94 -21.26 23.25
C ALA A 140 22.00 -22.28 24.41
N LEU A 141 22.66 -21.96 25.53
CA LEU A 141 22.70 -22.82 26.72
C LEU A 141 21.57 -22.53 27.73
N GLY A 142 20.55 -21.75 27.34
CA GLY A 142 19.36 -21.53 28.18
C GLY A 142 19.52 -20.43 29.24
N TYR A 143 20.42 -19.47 29.03
CA TYR A 143 20.55 -18.29 29.88
C TYR A 143 19.84 -17.07 29.28
N LEU A 144 19.37 -16.19 30.16
CA LEU A 144 18.79 -14.90 29.84
C LEU A 144 19.68 -13.81 30.46
N ILE A 145 20.43 -13.10 29.62
CA ILE A 145 21.30 -12.02 30.03
C ILE A 145 20.54 -10.70 29.91
N THR A 146 20.37 -9.98 31.03
CA THR A 146 19.58 -8.76 31.08
C THR A 146 20.48 -7.53 31.13
N TYR A 147 20.18 -6.56 30.27
CA TYR A 147 20.81 -5.24 30.21
C TYR A 147 19.78 -4.15 30.45
N THR A 148 20.19 -3.07 31.09
CA THR A 148 19.38 -1.87 31.29
C THR A 148 19.98 -0.73 30.47
N LEU A 149 19.15 -0.05 29.71
CA LEU A 149 19.51 1.13 28.94
C LEU A 149 19.09 2.37 29.71
N ALA A 150 20.06 3.18 30.13
CA ALA A 150 19.82 4.50 30.69
C ALA A 150 20.13 5.56 29.63
N THR A 151 19.21 6.50 29.43
CA THR A 151 19.38 7.62 28.51
C THR A 151 19.15 8.92 29.28
N ASP A 152 20.10 9.85 29.25
CA ASP A 152 19.85 11.22 29.68
C ASP A 152 19.25 12.01 28.50
N PRO A 153 18.02 12.54 28.61
CA PRO A 153 17.39 13.30 27.54
C PRO A 153 18.15 14.56 27.10
N GLN A 154 19.01 15.11 27.97
CA GLN A 154 19.79 16.32 27.68
C GLN A 154 21.21 16.03 27.20
N ALA A 155 21.72 14.83 27.43
CA ALA A 155 23.08 14.45 27.03
C ALA A 155 23.12 14.07 25.54
N LEU A 156 23.84 14.86 24.76
CA LEU A 156 24.08 14.64 23.34
C LEU A 156 25.57 14.43 23.11
N VAL A 157 25.92 13.34 22.43
CA VAL A 157 27.29 13.03 22.02
C VAL A 157 27.69 13.89 20.83
N TYR A 158 26.73 14.18 19.95
CA TYR A 158 26.94 15.01 18.77
C TYR A 158 25.68 15.80 18.43
N GLN A 159 25.83 17.08 18.13
CA GLN A 159 24.75 17.94 17.67
C GLN A 159 24.98 18.33 16.20
N THR A 160 24.01 18.01 15.35
CA THR A 160 24.05 18.42 13.94
C THR A 160 23.81 19.92 13.83
N GLN A 161 24.83 20.69 13.46
CA GLN A 161 24.66 22.11 13.13
C GLN A 161 24.28 22.25 11.64
N LEU A 162 23.04 22.64 11.37
CA LEU A 162 22.60 22.92 10.00
C LEU A 162 23.11 24.30 9.53
N PRO A 163 23.69 24.41 8.32
CA PRO A 163 24.10 25.69 7.76
C PRO A 163 22.92 26.68 7.68
N PRO A 164 23.14 27.98 7.99
CA PRO A 164 22.09 28.99 7.96
C PRO A 164 21.48 29.22 6.57
N SER A 165 22.13 28.76 5.49
CA SER A 165 21.61 28.79 4.12
C SER A 165 20.39 27.89 3.88
N SER A 166 20.09 26.96 4.80
CA SER A 166 18.84 26.18 4.81
C SER A 166 17.65 26.93 5.43
N ARG A 167 17.90 28.07 6.06
CA ARG A 167 16.87 29.05 6.39
C ARG A 167 16.70 29.91 5.15
N HIS A 168 15.56 29.82 4.48
CA HIS A 168 15.17 30.88 3.54
C HIS A 168 14.88 32.15 4.32
N ALA A 169 15.94 32.81 4.81
CA ALA A 169 15.88 34.20 5.20
C ALA A 169 15.61 34.97 3.91
N ARG A 170 14.36 35.39 3.73
CA ARG A 170 14.08 36.56 2.90
C ARG A 170 14.96 37.68 3.46
N ASN A 171 15.74 38.32 2.58
CA ASN A 171 16.30 39.63 2.85
C ASN A 171 15.13 40.57 3.20
N SER A 172 14.82 40.71 4.49
CA SER A 172 14.11 41.88 5.00
C SER A 172 15.15 42.97 5.13
N SER A 173 15.21 43.84 4.14
CA SER A 173 15.84 45.14 4.29
C SER A 173 15.16 45.89 5.43
N VAL A 174 16.00 46.40 6.34
CA VAL A 174 15.72 47.38 7.41
C VAL A 174 15.33 46.79 8.77
N GLU A 175 16.00 47.34 9.78
CA GLU A 175 15.93 47.17 11.23
C GLU A 175 16.75 46.05 11.88
N GLY A 176 17.81 46.51 12.54
CA GLY A 176 18.77 45.71 13.28
C GLY A 176 18.38 45.46 14.75
N TYR A 177 19.28 44.74 15.41
CA TYR A 177 19.22 44.22 16.76
C TYR A 177 18.32 42.99 16.94
N THR A 178 18.94 41.81 16.87
CA THR A 178 19.00 40.84 17.98
C THR A 178 19.79 39.59 17.57
N SER A 179 21.12 39.70 17.63
CA SER A 179 21.99 38.52 17.75
C SER A 179 22.00 38.06 19.22
N PHE A 180 22.11 36.74 19.43
CA PHE A 180 22.20 36.04 20.72
C PHE A 180 20.86 35.77 21.46
N ARG A 181 20.15 34.74 21.02
CA ARG A 181 19.42 33.86 21.96
C ARG A 181 19.77 32.40 21.69
N ARG A 182 20.47 31.80 22.67
CA ARG A 182 20.60 30.35 22.83
C ARG A 182 19.18 29.79 23.06
N SER A 183 18.75 28.85 22.24
CA SER A 183 17.54 28.06 22.51
C SER A 183 17.87 26.99 23.55
N SER A 184 17.73 27.35 24.82
CA SER A 184 17.62 26.41 25.94
C SER A 184 16.17 26.43 26.42
N ALA A 185 15.36 25.47 25.98
CA ALA A 185 14.05 25.19 26.58
C ALA A 185 14.13 23.82 27.29
N PRO A 186 13.84 23.75 28.60
CA PRO A 186 13.85 22.50 29.34
C PRO A 186 12.50 21.77 29.25
N GLY A 187 12.57 20.47 29.00
CA GLY A 187 11.58 19.47 29.42
C GLY A 187 10.47 19.15 28.42
N PHE A 188 10.63 18.12 27.59
CA PHE A 188 9.53 17.25 27.11
C PHE A 188 10.07 15.99 26.39
N GLY A 189 10.27 14.88 27.13
CA GLY A 189 10.40 13.49 26.64
C GLY A 189 11.43 13.18 25.54
N PRO A 190 11.67 11.89 25.20
CA PRO A 190 12.53 11.55 24.08
C PRO A 190 11.91 12.02 22.73
N THR A 191 12.47 13.07 22.14
CA THR A 191 12.23 13.59 20.77
C THR A 191 12.91 12.74 19.66
N ALA A 192 12.14 12.29 18.66
CA ALA A 192 12.65 11.53 17.51
C ALA A 192 12.72 12.48 16.31
N GLY A 193 13.90 12.69 15.73
CA GLY A 193 14.13 13.59 14.59
C GLY A 193 15.63 13.87 14.42
N GLU A 194 16.10 14.07 13.19
CA GLU A 194 17.54 14.28 12.91
C GLU A 194 18.12 15.54 13.57
N GLY A 195 17.28 16.54 13.84
CA GLY A 195 17.66 17.83 14.42
C GLY A 195 17.97 17.79 15.92
N VAL A 196 17.64 16.68 16.61
CA VAL A 196 17.94 16.50 18.05
C VAL A 196 19.41 16.13 18.27
N GLY A 197 20.08 15.57 17.26
CA GLY A 197 21.44 15.06 17.37
C GLY A 197 21.50 13.59 17.79
N ILE A 198 22.71 13.13 18.09
CA ILE A 198 23.03 11.76 18.51
C ILE A 198 23.05 11.73 20.04
N ARG A 199 22.23 10.88 20.62
CA ARG A 199 22.04 10.80 22.07
C ARG A 199 23.14 10.01 22.75
N GLU A 200 23.46 10.40 23.98
CA GLU A 200 24.25 9.55 24.87
C GLU A 200 23.37 8.45 25.46
N VAL A 201 23.86 7.22 25.42
CA VAL A 201 23.20 6.07 26.06
C VAL A 201 24.22 5.31 26.89
N ASN A 202 23.77 4.87 28.06
CA ASN A 202 24.57 4.07 28.97
C ASN A 202 23.92 2.69 29.09
N LEU A 203 24.60 1.68 28.56
CA LEU A 203 24.14 0.30 28.59
C LEU A 203 24.82 -0.42 29.76
N ARG A 204 24.01 -0.92 30.71
CA ARG A 204 24.50 -1.57 31.93
C ARG A 204 24.08 -3.02 31.98
N PHE A 205 25.02 -3.91 32.25
CA PHE A 205 24.72 -5.28 32.63
C PHE A 205 23.95 -5.29 33.96
N ARG A 206 22.89 -6.11 34.07
CA ARG A 206 22.06 -6.23 35.27
C ARG A 206 22.23 -7.57 35.95
N MET A 207 21.96 -8.66 35.23
CA MET A 207 22.04 -10.02 35.76
C MET A 207 21.97 -11.07 34.65
N VAL A 208 22.35 -12.30 34.99
CA VAL A 208 22.13 -13.50 34.19
C VAL A 208 21.16 -14.43 34.93
N ILE A 209 20.13 -14.90 34.24
CA ILE A 209 19.18 -15.89 34.76
C ILE A 209 19.37 -17.20 34.00
N ARG A 210 19.60 -18.31 34.70
CA ARG A 210 19.65 -19.65 34.11
C ARG A 210 18.27 -20.30 34.19
N ILE A 211 17.77 -20.81 33.07
CA ILE A 211 16.51 -21.57 33.01
C ILE A 211 16.83 -23.04 32.76
N ASP A 212 16.98 -23.82 33.83
CA ASP A 212 17.37 -25.24 33.77
C ASP A 212 16.42 -26.12 32.96
N ALA A 213 15.14 -25.76 32.92
CA ALA A 213 14.11 -26.47 32.15
C ALA A 213 14.25 -26.29 30.62
N GLY A 214 15.20 -25.46 30.17
CA GLY A 214 15.40 -25.06 28.78
C GLY A 214 14.31 -24.11 28.29
N ILE A 215 14.66 -23.19 27.39
CA ILE A 215 13.75 -22.16 26.88
C ILE A 215 13.24 -22.58 25.49
N SER A 216 11.91 -22.59 25.30
CA SER A 216 11.31 -22.76 23.98
C SER A 216 11.10 -21.39 23.33
N LYS A 217 10.46 -20.46 24.04
CA LYS A 217 10.17 -19.11 23.59
C LYS A 217 10.05 -18.18 24.81
N ALA A 218 10.40 -16.91 24.65
CA ALA A 218 10.23 -15.90 25.68
C ALA A 218 9.69 -14.59 25.09
N LEU A 219 9.03 -13.79 25.92
CA LEU A 219 8.39 -12.53 25.55
C LEU A 219 8.56 -11.51 26.68
N ALA A 220 9.15 -10.36 26.35
CA ALA A 220 9.27 -9.23 27.27
C ALA A 220 8.01 -8.35 27.21
N LEU A 221 7.23 -8.32 28.28
CA LEU A 221 6.05 -7.48 28.44
C LEU A 221 6.39 -6.22 29.24
N ASP A 222 5.42 -5.29 29.36
CA ASP A 222 5.60 -4.05 30.12
C ASP A 222 5.96 -4.34 31.61
N ASP A 223 5.29 -5.31 32.23
CA ASP A 223 5.38 -5.57 33.68
C ASP A 223 6.22 -6.81 34.05
N GLU A 224 6.40 -7.74 33.11
CA GLU A 224 7.10 -9.01 33.35
C GLU A 224 7.77 -9.59 32.11
N LEU A 225 8.61 -10.60 32.32
CA LEU A 225 9.17 -11.47 31.30
C LEU A 225 8.44 -12.83 31.35
N LEU A 226 7.79 -13.21 30.26
CA LEU A 226 7.18 -14.52 30.09
C LEU A 226 8.16 -15.48 29.42
N VAL A 227 8.36 -16.67 29.99
CA VAL A 227 9.28 -17.69 29.50
C VAL A 227 8.54 -19.03 29.42
N ALA A 228 8.38 -19.56 28.21
CA ALA A 228 7.90 -20.91 27.99
C ALA A 228 9.09 -21.89 28.05
N THR A 229 8.96 -22.93 28.87
CA THR A 229 10.02 -23.91 29.13
C THR A 229 9.81 -25.22 28.37
N ARG A 230 10.89 -25.99 28.13
CA ARG A 230 10.83 -27.25 27.38
C ARG A 230 10.50 -28.46 28.26
N LYS A 231 11.20 -28.65 29.37
CA LYS A 231 11.06 -29.85 30.24
C LYS A 231 11.19 -29.48 31.73
N PRO A 232 10.08 -29.45 32.51
CA PRO A 232 8.70 -29.65 32.08
C PRO A 232 8.20 -28.50 31.20
N ALA A 233 7.18 -28.76 30.38
CA ALA A 233 6.50 -27.73 29.59
C ALA A 233 5.65 -26.84 30.53
N ALA A 234 6.11 -25.62 30.79
CA ALA A 234 5.50 -24.67 31.70
C ALA A 234 5.65 -23.24 31.19
N LEU A 235 4.86 -22.33 31.73
CA LEU A 235 4.99 -20.89 31.51
C LEU A 235 5.45 -20.23 32.82
N GLN A 236 6.65 -19.66 32.79
CA GLN A 236 7.22 -18.91 33.91
C GLN A 236 7.02 -17.40 33.66
N SER A 237 6.44 -16.71 34.64
CA SER A 237 6.27 -15.26 34.65
C SER A 237 7.25 -14.65 35.65
N ILE A 238 8.18 -13.82 35.20
CA ILE A 238 9.23 -13.18 36.01
C ILE A 238 8.98 -11.67 36.01
N ARG A 239 8.54 -11.11 37.13
CA ARG A 239 8.28 -9.67 37.24
C ARG A 239 9.57 -8.86 37.19
N TRP A 240 9.55 -7.70 36.53
CA TRP A 240 10.73 -6.82 36.44
C TRP A 240 11.12 -6.21 37.79
N VAL A 241 10.15 -6.05 38.68
CA VAL A 241 10.26 -5.52 40.04
C VAL A 241 9.52 -6.47 40.98
N ALA A 242 10.12 -6.82 42.11
CA ALA A 242 9.47 -7.60 43.16
C ALA A 242 8.56 -6.69 44.01
N GLU A 243 7.30 -7.05 44.21
CA GLU A 243 6.40 -6.36 45.15
C GLU A 243 6.59 -6.94 46.56
N GLU A 244 6.59 -6.09 47.58
CA GLU A 244 6.75 -6.50 48.99
C GLU A 244 5.75 -7.61 49.35
N GLY A 245 6.27 -8.77 49.79
CA GLY A 245 5.48 -9.91 50.22
C GLY A 245 4.99 -10.87 49.12
N SER A 246 5.33 -10.65 47.84
CA SER A 246 5.00 -11.57 46.73
C SER A 246 6.25 -12.19 46.09
N SER A 247 6.12 -13.41 45.59
CA SER A 247 7.19 -14.04 44.78
C SER A 247 7.37 -13.28 43.47
N GLN A 248 8.61 -12.93 43.13
CA GLN A 248 8.94 -12.30 41.84
C GLN A 248 8.65 -13.23 40.65
N THR A 249 8.64 -14.54 40.89
CA THR A 249 8.42 -15.56 39.86
C THR A 249 7.15 -16.37 40.13
N SER A 250 6.35 -16.61 39.09
CA SER A 250 5.20 -17.51 39.10
C SER A 250 5.35 -18.53 37.97
N THR A 251 5.00 -19.80 38.22
CA THR A 251 5.13 -20.88 37.22
C THR A 251 3.82 -21.63 37.09
N ASP A 252 3.27 -21.63 35.87
CA ASP A 252 2.06 -22.39 35.52
C ASP A 252 2.44 -23.58 34.62
N LEU A 253 2.17 -24.80 35.07
CA LEU A 253 2.43 -26.01 34.29
C LEU A 253 1.39 -26.13 33.17
N LEU A 254 1.84 -26.31 31.92
CA LEU A 254 0.93 -26.35 30.76
C LEU A 254 -0.05 -27.53 30.84
N SER A 255 0.35 -28.64 31.45
CA SER A 255 -0.53 -29.80 31.64
C SER A 255 -1.71 -29.56 32.60
N ARG A 256 -1.70 -28.44 33.36
CA ARG A 256 -2.83 -28.05 34.21
C ARG A 256 -3.87 -27.22 33.44
N MET A 257 -3.50 -26.68 32.27
CA MET A 257 -4.38 -25.86 31.45
C MET A 257 -5.34 -26.76 30.67
N SER A 258 -6.55 -26.96 31.20
CA SER A 258 -7.57 -27.85 30.61
C SER A 258 -7.99 -27.50 29.18
N TRP A 259 -7.77 -26.25 28.76
CA TRP A 259 -8.06 -25.75 27.42
C TRP A 259 -6.93 -25.99 26.41
N LEU A 260 -5.74 -26.38 26.87
CA LEU A 260 -4.57 -26.68 26.04
C LEU A 260 -4.51 -28.19 25.76
N ALA A 261 -3.98 -28.59 24.60
CA ALA A 261 -3.80 -30.00 24.28
C ALA A 261 -2.85 -30.71 25.26
N GLU A 262 -3.16 -31.96 25.62
CA GLU A 262 -2.32 -32.76 26.53
C GLU A 262 -0.89 -32.91 25.98
N LYS A 263 0.11 -32.64 26.83
CA LYS A 263 1.56 -32.75 26.53
C LYS A 263 2.08 -31.81 25.43
N SER A 264 1.37 -30.73 25.12
CA SER A 264 1.84 -29.71 24.17
C SER A 264 2.88 -28.77 24.79
N SER A 265 3.74 -28.20 23.92
CA SER A 265 4.70 -27.16 24.30
C SER A 265 4.54 -25.93 23.41
N ILE A 266 4.75 -24.73 23.97
CA ILE A 266 4.59 -23.47 23.24
C ILE A 266 5.85 -23.18 22.41
N VAL A 267 5.69 -22.97 21.11
CA VAL A 267 6.79 -22.70 20.16
C VAL A 267 6.86 -21.23 19.72
N GLU A 268 5.73 -20.52 19.69
CA GLU A 268 5.66 -19.11 19.32
C GLU A 268 4.65 -18.38 20.22
N MET A 269 4.98 -17.15 20.60
CA MET A 269 4.14 -16.31 21.47
C MET A 269 4.20 -14.86 21.00
N VAL A 270 3.03 -14.25 20.85
CA VAL A 270 2.89 -12.82 20.59
C VAL A 270 1.84 -12.23 21.51
N HIS A 271 2.01 -10.96 21.91
CA HIS A 271 1.05 -10.24 22.73
C HIS A 271 0.84 -8.84 22.17
N ASP A 272 -0.42 -8.43 22.15
CA ASP A 272 -0.82 -7.07 21.84
C ASP A 272 -1.57 -6.46 23.03
N ARG A 273 -1.07 -5.30 23.48
CA ARG A 273 -1.62 -4.56 24.62
C ARG A 273 -2.97 -3.91 24.30
N PRO A 274 -3.15 -3.19 23.17
CA PRO A 274 -4.45 -2.62 22.79
C PRO A 274 -5.62 -3.62 22.75
N MET A 275 -5.41 -4.83 22.25
CA MET A 275 -6.41 -5.91 22.30
C MET A 275 -6.43 -6.66 23.62
N ASN A 276 -5.42 -6.49 24.48
CA ASN A 276 -5.16 -7.33 25.65
C ASN A 276 -5.29 -8.83 25.31
N LEU A 277 -4.64 -9.22 24.21
CA LEU A 277 -4.72 -10.56 23.64
C LEU A 277 -3.30 -11.08 23.43
N ALA A 278 -3.05 -12.30 23.87
CA ALA A 278 -1.88 -13.08 23.46
C ALA A 278 -2.31 -14.19 22.50
N CYS A 279 -1.44 -14.55 21.56
CA CYS A 279 -1.63 -15.71 20.71
C CYS A 279 -0.45 -16.66 20.88
N TRP A 280 -0.74 -17.93 21.13
CA TRP A 280 0.27 -18.98 21.33
C TRP A 280 0.12 -20.03 20.23
N ALA A 281 1.24 -20.40 19.61
CA ALA A 281 1.31 -21.59 18.76
C ALA A 281 2.03 -22.70 19.51
N THR A 282 1.51 -23.92 19.39
CA THR A 282 2.07 -25.13 20.02
C THR A 282 2.83 -26.00 19.02
N ASP A 283 3.62 -26.93 19.52
CA ASP A 283 4.42 -27.88 18.74
C ASP A 283 3.60 -28.86 17.88
N ASP A 284 2.33 -29.08 18.21
CA ASP A 284 1.35 -29.79 17.38
C ASP A 284 0.74 -28.91 16.26
N GLY A 285 1.13 -27.63 16.17
CA GLY A 285 0.72 -26.69 15.14
C GLY A 285 -0.62 -25.98 15.38
N LYS A 286 -1.25 -26.20 16.53
CA LYS A 286 -2.48 -25.50 16.94
C LYS A 286 -2.20 -24.05 17.37
N VAL A 287 -3.23 -23.20 17.30
CA VAL A 287 -3.13 -21.80 17.73
C VAL A 287 -4.25 -21.44 18.69
N TYR A 288 -3.84 -20.81 19.78
CA TYR A 288 -4.70 -20.42 20.89
C TYR A 288 -4.73 -18.90 21.05
N ALA A 289 -5.93 -18.34 21.20
CA ALA A 289 -6.15 -16.99 21.69
C ALA A 289 -6.16 -17.05 23.22
N VAL A 290 -5.33 -16.25 23.88
CA VAL A 290 -5.07 -16.34 25.33
C VAL A 290 -5.20 -14.97 25.99
N GLN A 291 -5.93 -14.93 27.10
CA GLN A 291 -6.06 -13.76 27.95
C GLN A 291 -5.59 -14.06 29.37
N ARG A 292 -5.00 -13.06 30.01
CA ARG A 292 -4.66 -13.11 31.43
C ARG A 292 -5.87 -12.71 32.27
N ARG A 293 -6.23 -13.53 33.26
CA ARG A 293 -7.30 -13.21 34.21
C ARG A 293 -6.81 -12.11 35.16
N ARG A 294 -7.54 -10.99 35.27
CA ARG A 294 -7.27 -9.96 36.29
C ARG A 294 -7.76 -10.45 37.65
N SER A 295 -7.01 -10.19 38.71
CA SER A 295 -7.28 -10.73 40.06
C SER A 295 -8.55 -10.20 40.75
N SER A 296 -9.30 -9.28 40.14
CA SER A 296 -10.43 -8.58 40.80
C SER A 296 -11.79 -9.29 40.70
N THR A 297 -11.92 -10.38 39.94
CA THR A 297 -13.14 -11.21 39.89
C THR A 297 -12.88 -12.53 40.59
N VAL A 298 -12.96 -12.52 41.93
CA VAL A 298 -12.85 -13.73 42.74
C VAL A 298 -14.25 -14.19 43.13
N GLU A 299 -14.81 -15.14 42.37
CA GLU A 299 -15.72 -16.13 42.94
C GLU A 299 -14.87 -17.32 43.41
N ALA A 300 -15.06 -17.69 44.68
CA ALA A 300 -14.09 -18.42 45.49
C ALA A 300 -13.93 -19.93 45.20
N ASN A 301 -14.27 -20.44 44.00
CA ASN A 301 -14.36 -21.89 43.79
C ASN A 301 -13.86 -22.46 42.44
N THR A 302 -13.12 -21.69 41.63
CA THR A 302 -12.42 -22.26 40.45
C THR A 302 -10.92 -22.11 40.59
N GLU A 303 -10.18 -23.17 40.27
CA GLU A 303 -8.72 -23.27 40.35
C GLU A 303 -8.01 -22.00 39.83
N ARG A 304 -7.01 -21.53 40.58
CA ARG A 304 -6.24 -20.29 40.37
C ARG A 304 -5.40 -20.32 39.08
N MET A 305 -6.00 -20.41 37.91
CA MET A 305 -5.28 -20.33 36.64
C MET A 305 -5.13 -18.88 36.19
N ALA A 306 -3.90 -18.41 36.00
CA ALA A 306 -3.62 -17.04 35.58
C ALA A 306 -4.03 -16.75 34.12
N PHE A 307 -4.15 -17.79 33.29
CA PHE A 307 -4.43 -17.70 31.86
C PHE A 307 -5.67 -18.52 31.47
N HIS A 308 -6.47 -17.96 30.58
CA HIS A 308 -7.57 -18.64 29.90
C HIS A 308 -7.33 -18.52 28.39
N GLY A 309 -7.58 -19.59 27.65
CA GLY A 309 -7.40 -19.58 26.21
C GLY A 309 -8.41 -20.44 25.46
N PHE A 310 -8.50 -20.17 24.15
CA PHE A 310 -9.38 -20.84 23.21
C PHE A 310 -8.60 -21.23 21.95
N CYS A 311 -8.69 -22.50 21.55
CA CYS A 311 -8.12 -22.99 20.29
C CYS A 311 -9.00 -22.56 19.12
N PHE A 312 -8.53 -21.62 18.29
CA PHE A 312 -9.29 -21.17 17.11
C PHE A 312 -8.78 -21.77 15.80
N ARG A 313 -7.64 -22.46 15.83
CA ARG A 313 -7.04 -23.08 14.65
C ARG A 313 -6.42 -24.42 14.99
N GLU A 314 -6.78 -25.43 14.22
CA GLU A 314 -6.14 -26.73 14.20
C GLU A 314 -5.59 -27.02 12.80
N PRO A 315 -4.35 -27.55 12.68
CA PRO A 315 -3.78 -27.87 11.39
C PRO A 315 -4.46 -29.11 10.78
N GLN A 316 -4.86 -29.02 9.51
CA GLN A 316 -5.42 -30.18 8.79
C GLN A 316 -4.37 -31.25 8.47
N THR A 317 -3.14 -30.81 8.21
CA THR A 317 -1.97 -31.64 7.91
C THR A 317 -0.74 -31.09 8.63
N LYS A 318 0.32 -31.90 8.77
CA LYS A 318 1.58 -31.43 9.37
C LYS A 318 2.22 -30.29 8.59
N ASP A 319 2.03 -30.27 7.27
CA ASP A 319 2.54 -29.21 6.40
C ASP A 319 1.78 -27.88 6.60
N ASN A 320 0.61 -27.91 7.25
CA ASN A 320 -0.17 -26.74 7.58
C ASN A 320 -0.05 -26.33 9.08
N ALA A 321 0.99 -26.82 9.77
CA ALA A 321 1.28 -26.43 11.15
C ALA A 321 1.62 -24.93 11.25
N ALA A 322 1.12 -24.26 12.29
CA ALA A 322 1.43 -22.85 12.54
C ALA A 322 2.90 -22.67 12.96
N VAL A 323 3.57 -21.67 12.38
CA VAL A 323 5.02 -21.40 12.60
C VAL A 323 5.27 -19.98 13.12
N LYS A 324 4.58 -18.98 12.57
CA LYS A 324 4.70 -17.57 12.99
C LYS A 324 3.35 -16.93 13.18
N LEU A 325 3.30 -15.95 14.10
CA LEU A 325 2.08 -15.24 14.48
C LEU A 325 2.32 -13.73 14.41
N ALA A 326 1.27 -12.97 14.09
CA ALA A 326 1.22 -11.53 14.26
C ALA A 326 -0.20 -11.07 14.61
N ILE A 327 -0.33 -10.07 15.49
CA ILE A 327 -1.62 -9.49 15.89
C ILE A 327 -1.73 -8.08 15.29
N ASN A 328 -2.91 -7.76 14.77
CA ASN A 328 -3.26 -6.43 14.28
C ASN A 328 -4.45 -5.87 15.07
N ALA A 329 -4.14 -5.07 16.07
CA ALA A 329 -5.14 -4.47 16.94
C ALA A 329 -6.12 -3.54 16.25
N ARG A 330 -5.66 -2.85 15.20
CA ARG A 330 -6.47 -1.84 14.51
C ARG A 330 -7.62 -2.47 13.73
N PHE A 331 -7.42 -3.67 13.19
CA PHE A 331 -8.40 -4.41 12.42
C PHE A 331 -8.96 -5.63 13.16
N SER A 332 -8.54 -5.84 14.42
CA SER A 332 -8.85 -7.04 15.21
C SER A 332 -8.51 -8.34 14.48
N LEU A 333 -7.35 -8.39 13.81
CA LEU A 333 -6.92 -9.56 13.04
C LEU A 333 -5.75 -10.29 13.71
N VAL A 334 -5.66 -11.60 13.47
CA VAL A 334 -4.51 -12.44 13.81
C VAL A 334 -4.04 -13.16 12.55
N ALA A 335 -2.79 -12.92 12.15
CA ALA A 335 -2.16 -13.63 11.05
C ALA A 335 -1.35 -14.83 11.57
N VAL A 336 -1.53 -15.97 10.92
CA VAL A 336 -0.84 -17.23 11.22
C VAL A 336 -0.12 -17.69 9.97
N ALA A 337 1.21 -17.65 9.96
CA ALA A 337 2.00 -18.25 8.89
C ALA A 337 2.20 -19.74 9.15
N CYS A 338 2.01 -20.53 8.11
CA CYS A 338 2.03 -21.98 8.13
C CYS A 338 3.32 -22.54 7.51
N ALA A 339 3.64 -23.80 7.80
CA ALA A 339 4.85 -24.43 7.31
C ALA A 339 4.89 -24.58 5.76
N ASP A 340 3.73 -24.62 5.11
CA ASP A 340 3.55 -24.61 3.65
C ASP A 340 3.75 -23.21 3.00
N GLY A 341 3.96 -22.17 3.81
CA GLY A 341 4.14 -20.80 3.37
C GLY A 341 2.84 -20.00 3.19
N ALA A 342 1.66 -20.61 3.40
CA ALA A 342 0.40 -19.89 3.43
C ALA A 342 0.27 -19.06 4.71
N ILE A 343 -0.50 -17.97 4.64
CA ILE A 343 -0.82 -17.14 5.80
C ILE A 343 -2.34 -17.11 5.96
N ASP A 344 -2.83 -17.71 7.03
CA ASP A 344 -4.23 -17.69 7.42
C ASP A 344 -4.49 -16.47 8.32
N VAL A 345 -5.42 -15.60 7.93
CA VAL A 345 -5.77 -14.40 8.71
C VAL A 345 -7.17 -14.57 9.31
N TYR A 346 -7.26 -14.40 10.62
CA TYR A 346 -8.48 -14.60 11.41
C TYR A 346 -9.01 -13.28 11.97
N LEU A 347 -10.33 -13.11 11.98
CA LEU A 347 -11.01 -11.97 12.58
C LEU A 347 -11.40 -12.28 14.02
N VAL A 348 -10.89 -11.52 14.98
CA VAL A 348 -11.22 -11.67 16.40
C VAL A 348 -12.48 -10.85 16.71
N LYS A 349 -13.64 -11.52 16.82
CA LYS A 349 -14.89 -10.87 17.25
C LYS A 349 -15.05 -10.90 18.76
N ASP A 350 -14.66 -12.01 19.38
CA ASP A 350 -14.53 -12.14 20.83
C ASP A 350 -13.34 -13.05 21.19
N TYR A 351 -13.00 -13.08 22.47
CA TYR A 351 -11.88 -13.87 23.00
C TYR A 351 -12.33 -15.24 23.55
N THR A 352 -13.60 -15.57 23.42
CA THR A 352 -14.24 -16.78 23.97
C THR A 352 -14.54 -17.84 22.92
N GLY A 353 -14.28 -17.53 21.65
CA GLY A 353 -14.22 -18.52 20.58
C GLY A 353 -14.67 -18.06 19.20
N ASN A 354 -15.22 -16.85 19.09
CA ASN A 354 -15.66 -16.28 17.83
C ASN A 354 -14.49 -15.63 17.09
N ILE A 355 -13.61 -16.48 16.56
CA ILE A 355 -12.43 -16.09 15.79
C ILE A 355 -12.45 -16.77 14.41
N PRO A 356 -13.40 -16.41 13.52
CA PRO A 356 -13.50 -17.03 12.20
C PRO A 356 -12.32 -16.66 11.28
N LEU A 357 -12.01 -17.56 10.35
CA LEU A 357 -11.09 -17.26 9.24
C LEU A 357 -11.67 -16.10 8.41
N SER A 358 -10.88 -15.06 8.21
CA SER A 358 -11.24 -13.90 7.37
C SER A 358 -10.82 -14.14 5.92
N HIS A 359 -9.54 -14.43 5.70
CA HIS A 359 -8.99 -14.68 4.37
C HIS A 359 -7.66 -15.45 4.48
N ARG A 360 -7.25 -16.06 3.36
CA ARG A 360 -5.95 -16.73 3.22
C ARG A 360 -5.13 -16.00 2.18
N VAL A 361 -3.86 -15.77 2.49
CA VAL A 361 -2.90 -15.14 1.58
C VAL A 361 -1.85 -16.17 1.21
N GLN A 362 -1.55 -16.28 -0.09
CA GLN A 362 -0.54 -17.18 -0.60
C GLN A 362 0.21 -16.53 -1.77
N LEU A 363 1.51 -16.78 -1.86
CA LEU A 363 2.30 -16.37 -3.03
C LEU A 363 1.99 -17.29 -4.22
N PRO A 364 2.04 -16.79 -5.47
CA PRO A 364 1.97 -17.63 -6.67
C PRO A 364 3.18 -18.57 -6.84
N ALA A 365 4.12 -18.58 -5.90
CA ALA A 365 5.33 -19.40 -5.93
C ALA A 365 5.16 -20.65 -5.07
N ALA A 366 5.76 -21.76 -5.50
CA ALA A 366 5.81 -23.00 -4.72
C ALA A 366 6.60 -22.81 -3.41
N THR A 367 6.24 -23.55 -2.35
CA THR A 367 6.93 -23.52 -1.05
C THR A 367 8.43 -23.83 -1.16
N SER A 368 8.81 -24.67 -2.12
CA SER A 368 10.22 -24.97 -2.41
C SER A 368 11.00 -23.73 -2.87
N SER A 369 10.33 -22.78 -3.52
CA SER A 369 10.90 -21.53 -4.01
C SER A 369 10.93 -20.45 -2.93
N THR A 370 9.95 -20.41 -2.02
CA THR A 370 9.88 -19.39 -0.95
C THR A 370 10.69 -19.77 0.29
N GLY A 371 10.78 -21.06 0.61
CA GLY A 371 11.29 -21.54 1.89
C GLY A 371 10.30 -21.29 3.04
N LYS A 372 10.72 -21.61 4.28
CA LYS A 372 9.85 -21.49 5.46
C LYS A 372 9.65 -20.03 5.88
N PRO A 373 8.49 -19.67 6.48
CA PRO A 373 8.30 -18.35 7.07
C PRO A 373 9.25 -18.11 8.25
N THR A 374 9.91 -16.96 8.27
CA THR A 374 10.89 -16.59 9.31
C THR A 374 10.29 -15.61 10.32
N PHE A 375 9.51 -14.62 9.86
CA PHE A 375 8.80 -13.67 10.72
C PHE A 375 7.57 -13.08 10.03
N LEU A 376 6.65 -12.54 10.84
CA LEU A 376 5.50 -11.74 10.41
C LEU A 376 5.53 -10.39 11.12
N SER A 377 5.16 -9.31 10.43
CA SER A 377 5.07 -7.98 11.03
C SER A 377 4.02 -7.12 10.31
N TYR A 378 3.02 -6.63 11.05
CA TYR A 378 2.11 -5.60 10.54
C TYR A 378 2.77 -4.22 10.61
N SER A 379 2.43 -3.35 9.65
CA SER A 379 2.79 -1.93 9.71
C SER A 379 2.22 -1.29 10.98
N PRO A 380 2.81 -0.18 11.49
CA PRO A 380 2.37 0.45 12.74
C PRO A 380 0.91 0.92 12.74
N ASP A 381 0.37 1.20 11.56
CA ASP A 381 -1.02 1.57 11.33
C ASP A 381 -1.91 0.40 10.90
N GLY A 382 -1.37 -0.82 10.81
CA GLY A 382 -2.10 -2.05 10.53
C GLY A 382 -2.57 -2.25 9.08
N TYR A 383 -2.20 -1.40 8.12
CA TYR A 383 -2.69 -1.50 6.74
C TYR A 383 -1.85 -2.41 5.82
N CYS A 384 -0.68 -2.86 6.27
CA CYS A 384 0.20 -3.73 5.50
C CYS A 384 0.74 -4.88 6.36
N LEU A 385 0.73 -6.09 5.81
CA LEU A 385 1.37 -7.26 6.40
C LEU A 385 2.67 -7.55 5.64
N LEU A 386 3.78 -7.64 6.36
CA LEU A 386 5.07 -8.13 5.86
C LEU A 386 5.29 -9.56 6.35
N ALA A 387 5.71 -10.44 5.43
CA ALA A 387 6.25 -11.75 5.78
C ALA A 387 7.66 -11.92 5.22
N GLY A 388 8.57 -12.36 6.10
CA GLY A 388 9.88 -12.85 5.72
C GLY A 388 9.85 -14.36 5.51
N PHE A 389 10.63 -14.82 4.54
CA PHE A 389 10.88 -16.23 4.26
C PHE A 389 12.38 -16.48 4.14
N GLU A 390 12.77 -17.75 4.24
CA GLU A 390 14.17 -18.16 4.07
C GLU A 390 14.76 -17.72 2.71
N LYS A 391 13.93 -17.66 1.65
CA LYS A 391 14.38 -17.33 0.28
C LYS A 391 13.88 -15.98 -0.27
N GLY A 392 13.27 -15.15 0.56
CA GLY A 392 12.79 -13.83 0.14
C GLY A 392 11.80 -13.22 1.12
N TRP A 393 11.03 -12.24 0.66
CA TRP A 393 9.98 -11.60 1.46
C TRP A 393 8.86 -11.11 0.55
N ALA A 394 7.69 -10.91 1.13
CA ALA A 394 6.55 -10.34 0.44
C ALA A 394 5.68 -9.51 1.39
N MET A 395 4.95 -8.57 0.80
CA MET A 395 4.07 -7.67 1.52
C MET A 395 2.70 -7.56 0.86
N TRP A 396 1.66 -7.55 1.69
CA TRP A 396 0.26 -7.48 1.26
C TRP A 396 -0.46 -6.33 1.92
N SER A 397 -1.53 -5.88 1.28
CA SER A 397 -2.54 -5.06 1.93
C SER A 397 -3.27 -5.87 3.01
N ILE A 398 -4.04 -5.18 3.84
CA ILE A 398 -4.66 -5.78 5.03
C ILE A 398 -5.62 -6.93 4.72
N TYR A 399 -6.26 -6.95 3.54
CA TYR A 399 -7.13 -8.05 3.10
C TYR A 399 -6.57 -8.88 1.94
N GLY A 400 -5.25 -8.83 1.72
CA GLY A 400 -4.55 -9.84 0.92
C GLY A 400 -4.11 -9.43 -0.48
N LYS A 401 -4.27 -8.17 -0.90
CA LYS A 401 -3.73 -7.71 -2.19
C LYS A 401 -2.21 -7.66 -2.14
N LEU A 402 -1.52 -8.42 -3.00
CA LEU A 402 -0.05 -8.38 -3.08
C LEU A 402 0.40 -6.97 -3.49
N CYS A 403 1.26 -6.37 -2.65
CA CYS A 403 1.76 -5.01 -2.86
C CYS A 403 3.17 -5.01 -3.45
N ALA A 404 4.07 -5.85 -2.92
CA ALA A 404 5.42 -6.06 -3.46
C ALA A 404 5.99 -7.39 -2.97
N SER A 405 7.03 -7.87 -3.65
CA SER A 405 7.69 -9.14 -3.37
C SER A 405 9.11 -9.16 -3.91
N SER A 406 10.03 -9.85 -3.23
CA SER A 406 11.38 -10.11 -3.77
C SER A 406 11.43 -11.30 -4.74
N PHE A 407 10.39 -12.15 -4.76
CA PHE A 407 10.36 -13.39 -5.56
C PHE A 407 10.26 -13.17 -7.08
N GLY A 408 10.02 -11.93 -7.53
CA GLY A 408 10.09 -11.57 -8.95
C GLY A 408 11.52 -11.35 -9.47
N GLY A 409 12.52 -11.26 -8.58
CA GLY A 409 13.92 -11.02 -8.96
C GLY A 409 14.58 -12.23 -9.61
N ASN A 410 15.48 -11.98 -10.55
CA ASN A 410 16.30 -13.00 -11.20
C ASN A 410 17.47 -13.42 -10.28
N PRO A 411 17.49 -14.67 -9.76
CA PRO A 411 18.55 -15.13 -8.87
C PRO A 411 19.93 -15.14 -9.53
N GLN A 412 20.00 -15.35 -10.86
CA GLN A 412 21.26 -15.33 -11.59
C GLN A 412 21.86 -13.92 -11.64
N PHE A 413 21.03 -12.88 -11.71
CA PHE A 413 21.48 -11.49 -11.67
C PHE A 413 22.07 -11.14 -10.29
N VAL A 414 21.42 -11.59 -9.22
CA VAL A 414 21.91 -11.42 -7.84
C VAL A 414 23.23 -12.15 -7.63
N ALA A 415 23.38 -13.38 -8.15
CA ALA A 415 24.60 -14.16 -8.03
C ALA A 415 25.76 -13.64 -8.90
N ALA A 416 25.48 -13.17 -10.12
CA ALA A 416 26.50 -12.76 -11.09
C ALA A 416 27.13 -11.40 -10.78
N ASN A 417 26.39 -10.48 -10.15
CA ASN A 417 26.85 -9.10 -9.96
C ASN A 417 27.77 -8.90 -8.74
N GLY A 418 28.06 -9.95 -7.94
CA GLY A 418 29.01 -9.89 -6.82
C GLY A 418 28.69 -8.88 -5.70
N ASN A 419 27.52 -8.23 -5.76
CA ASN A 419 27.17 -7.06 -4.95
C ASN A 419 26.41 -7.39 -3.67
N ASP A 420 26.32 -8.67 -3.31
CA ASP A 420 25.81 -9.11 -2.00
C ASP A 420 24.41 -8.53 -1.71
N GLU A 421 23.49 -8.69 -2.67
CA GLU A 421 22.08 -8.27 -2.56
C GLU A 421 21.24 -9.29 -1.79
N ALA A 422 21.76 -9.77 -0.67
CA ALA A 422 21.16 -10.82 0.16
C ALA A 422 19.74 -10.47 0.66
N TRP A 423 19.33 -9.20 0.58
CA TRP A 423 17.98 -8.72 0.94
C TRP A 423 16.88 -9.16 -0.03
N LEU A 424 17.24 -9.59 -1.24
CA LEU A 424 16.30 -10.22 -2.17
C LEU A 424 16.21 -11.73 -1.95
N SER A 425 17.29 -12.34 -1.47
CA SER A 425 17.48 -13.79 -1.38
C SER A 425 17.00 -14.42 -0.08
N GLY A 426 16.61 -13.63 0.93
CA GLY A 426 16.16 -14.13 2.22
C GLY A 426 15.96 -13.01 3.23
N ALA A 427 15.04 -13.21 4.17
CA ALA A 427 14.81 -12.28 5.27
C ALA A 427 14.74 -13.05 6.60
N VAL A 428 15.63 -12.76 7.54
CA VAL A 428 15.72 -13.45 8.85
C VAL A 428 14.79 -12.79 9.88
N ASP A 429 14.82 -11.46 9.94
CA ASP A 429 14.00 -10.63 10.81
C ASP A 429 13.85 -9.25 10.16
N GLY A 430 12.91 -8.44 10.63
CA GLY A 430 12.65 -7.12 10.08
C GLY A 430 11.63 -6.35 10.89
N PHE A 431 11.63 -5.02 10.72
CA PHE A 431 10.72 -4.14 11.43
C PHE A 431 10.40 -2.86 10.67
N TRP A 432 9.23 -2.30 10.95
CA TRP A 432 8.78 -1.02 10.42
C TRP A 432 9.27 0.15 11.28
N SER A 433 9.68 1.23 10.62
CA SER A 433 10.05 2.50 11.23
C SER A 433 9.41 3.68 10.48
N GLY A 434 9.58 4.89 10.99
CA GLY A 434 9.04 6.10 10.36
C GLY A 434 7.52 6.10 10.16
N ASN A 435 6.77 5.52 11.10
CA ASN A 435 5.32 5.34 11.00
C ASN A 435 4.90 4.53 9.75
N GLY A 436 5.71 3.54 9.35
CA GLY A 436 5.47 2.68 8.19
C GLY A 436 6.15 3.15 6.90
N SER A 437 6.80 4.32 6.90
CA SER A 437 7.48 4.86 5.71
C SER A 437 8.90 4.32 5.49
N GLU A 438 9.45 3.55 6.41
CA GLU A 438 10.77 2.91 6.29
C GLU A 438 10.67 1.45 6.79
N LEU A 439 11.27 0.51 6.06
CA LEU A 439 11.30 -0.91 6.39
C LEU A 439 12.74 -1.40 6.54
N ALA A 440 13.10 -1.90 7.71
CA ALA A 440 14.39 -2.52 7.96
C ALA A 440 14.32 -4.04 7.73
N LEU A 441 15.27 -4.59 6.96
CA LEU A 441 15.41 -6.02 6.68
C LEU A 441 16.80 -6.51 7.08
N LEU A 442 16.82 -7.70 7.70
CA LEU A 442 18.04 -8.47 7.96
C LEU A 442 18.12 -9.66 7.01
N SER A 443 19.28 -9.83 6.40
CA SER A 443 19.54 -10.92 5.46
C SER A 443 20.29 -12.07 6.13
N PRO A 444 20.13 -13.32 5.64
CA PRO A 444 20.89 -14.45 6.13
C PRO A 444 22.40 -14.23 5.95
N HIS A 445 23.19 -14.57 6.97
CA HIS A 445 24.66 -14.54 6.92
C HIS A 445 25.27 -13.15 6.63
N ASP A 446 24.55 -12.08 6.97
CA ASP A 446 24.95 -10.70 6.68
C ASP A 446 25.19 -9.90 7.98
N ASP A 447 26.17 -9.01 7.98
CA ASP A 447 26.47 -8.09 9.09
C ASP A 447 25.81 -6.70 8.90
N ARG A 448 24.98 -6.55 7.87
CA ARG A 448 24.38 -5.28 7.46
C ARG A 448 22.88 -5.21 7.74
N ILE A 449 22.42 -3.99 7.99
CA ILE A 449 21.01 -3.64 8.10
C ILE A 449 20.62 -2.84 6.86
N ARG A 450 19.55 -3.26 6.18
CA ARG A 450 19.06 -2.59 4.97
C ARG A 450 17.72 -1.91 5.25
N PHE A 451 17.63 -0.61 4.97
CA PHE A 451 16.41 0.19 5.08
C PHE A 451 15.84 0.49 3.70
N LEU A 452 14.66 -0.04 3.39
CA LEU A 452 13.87 0.30 2.22
C LEU A 452 12.95 1.48 2.55
N ASP A 453 12.94 2.48 1.69
CA ASP A 453 11.94 3.54 1.76
C ASP A 453 10.60 3.02 1.23
N ILE A 454 9.52 3.39 1.90
CA ILE A 454 8.18 2.94 1.57
C ILE A 454 7.30 4.16 1.30
N ALA A 455 6.71 4.20 0.11
CA ALA A 455 5.61 5.10 -0.20
C ALA A 455 4.30 4.48 0.29
N ARG A 456 3.59 5.20 1.14
CA ARG A 456 2.28 4.81 1.66
C ARG A 456 1.19 5.73 1.12
N ASN A 457 0.00 5.20 0.88
CA ASN A 457 -1.16 6.01 0.53
C ASN A 457 -1.54 6.91 1.73
N ALA A 458 -1.78 8.20 1.49
CA ALA A 458 -2.16 9.17 2.52
C ALA A 458 -3.45 8.79 3.28
N VAL A 459 -4.33 7.99 2.66
CA VAL A 459 -5.54 7.41 3.25
C VAL A 459 -5.26 6.66 4.55
N THR A 460 -4.08 6.03 4.67
CA THR A 460 -3.68 5.25 5.86
C THR A 460 -3.58 6.09 7.15
N GLY A 461 -3.16 7.35 7.02
CA GLY A 461 -3.03 8.31 8.12
C GLY A 461 -4.14 9.35 8.18
N CYS A 462 -4.84 9.59 7.07
CA CYS A 462 -5.91 10.58 6.95
C CYS A 462 -6.86 10.19 5.81
N MET A 463 -7.91 9.43 6.10
CA MET A 463 -8.89 9.01 5.09
C MET A 463 -9.94 10.10 4.88
N SER A 464 -9.65 11.04 3.99
CA SER A 464 -10.60 12.04 3.51
C SER A 464 -11.03 11.73 2.07
N PRO A 465 -12.23 12.16 1.62
CA PRO A 465 -12.67 11.99 0.25
C PRO A 465 -11.63 12.48 -0.77
N ALA A 466 -11.03 13.64 -0.53
CA ALA A 466 -10.00 14.21 -1.40
C ALA A 466 -8.73 13.33 -1.50
N ASN A 467 -8.27 12.76 -0.38
CA ASN A 467 -7.11 11.85 -0.39
C ASN A 467 -7.40 10.55 -1.16
N VAL A 468 -8.61 10.01 -1.03
CA VAL A 468 -9.02 8.81 -1.76
C VAL A 468 -9.11 9.12 -3.27
N ALA A 469 -9.74 10.24 -3.64
CA ALA A 469 -9.98 10.56 -5.05
C ALA A 469 -8.73 11.01 -5.82
N ARG A 470 -7.82 11.77 -5.21
CA ARG A 470 -6.70 12.41 -5.93
C ARG A 470 -5.47 11.53 -6.07
N GLY A 471 -5.32 10.47 -5.28
CA GLY A 471 -4.13 9.62 -5.32
C GLY A 471 -2.90 10.35 -4.78
N LEU A 472 -2.76 10.34 -3.45
CA LEU A 472 -1.65 10.98 -2.75
C LEU A 472 -0.83 9.94 -2.00
N LEU A 473 0.47 9.90 -2.28
CA LEU A 473 1.42 9.07 -1.54
C LEU A 473 2.32 9.92 -0.65
N GLN A 474 2.83 9.30 0.40
CA GLN A 474 3.76 9.87 1.36
C GLN A 474 4.90 8.87 1.60
N SER A 475 6.15 9.33 1.55
CA SER A 475 7.32 8.57 2.00
C SER A 475 7.89 9.18 3.29
N SER A 476 9.09 8.73 3.71
CA SER A 476 9.80 9.27 4.88
C SER A 476 10.18 10.75 4.70
N GLY A 477 10.39 11.20 3.45
CA GLY A 477 10.89 12.54 3.14
C GLY A 477 10.16 13.30 2.03
N ALA A 478 9.16 12.70 1.36
CA ALA A 478 8.48 13.33 0.24
C ALA A 478 6.98 13.02 0.21
N VAL A 479 6.23 13.85 -0.50
CA VAL A 479 4.86 13.57 -0.94
C VAL A 479 4.84 13.41 -2.46
N MET A 480 3.97 12.53 -2.97
CA MET A 480 3.84 12.25 -4.39
C MET A 480 2.38 12.40 -4.78
N LEU A 481 2.08 13.34 -5.67
CA LEU A 481 0.73 13.64 -6.14
C LEU A 481 0.54 13.10 -7.55
N TYR A 482 -0.53 12.37 -7.77
CA TYR A 482 -0.90 11.87 -9.09
C TYR A 482 -1.62 12.95 -9.93
N HIS A 483 -1.09 13.22 -11.12
CA HIS A 483 -1.60 14.24 -12.06
C HIS A 483 -2.35 13.67 -13.25
N GLY A 484 -2.54 12.34 -13.34
CA GLY A 484 -3.31 11.74 -14.43
C GLY A 484 -4.79 12.18 -14.47
N HIS A 485 -5.29 12.81 -13.41
CA HIS A 485 -6.60 13.47 -13.40
C HIS A 485 -6.68 14.64 -14.39
N GLU A 486 -5.58 15.34 -14.65
CA GLU A 486 -5.53 16.51 -15.53
C GLU A 486 -5.27 16.16 -17.00
N ALA A 487 -4.75 14.96 -17.28
CA ALA A 487 -4.49 14.50 -18.64
C ALA A 487 -5.80 14.29 -19.43
N SER A 488 -5.96 14.93 -20.58
CA SER A 488 -7.16 14.79 -21.43
C SER A 488 -7.30 13.39 -22.03
N ASP A 489 -6.19 12.77 -22.40
CA ASP A 489 -6.14 11.41 -22.90
C ASP A 489 -4.98 10.65 -22.25
N LEU A 490 -5.31 9.68 -21.41
CA LEU A 490 -4.33 8.83 -20.74
C LEU A 490 -3.70 7.80 -21.69
N THR A 491 -4.39 7.46 -22.78
CA THR A 491 -3.93 6.46 -23.76
C THR A 491 -2.89 7.02 -24.73
N ALA A 492 -2.86 8.34 -24.91
CA ALA A 492 -1.88 9.04 -25.75
C ALA A 492 -0.56 9.37 -25.03
N LEU A 493 -0.46 9.09 -23.73
CA LEU A 493 0.75 9.41 -22.97
C LEU A 493 1.88 8.40 -23.28
N PRO A 494 3.13 8.87 -23.45
CA PRO A 494 4.28 7.98 -23.53
C PRO A 494 4.35 7.07 -22.29
N SER A 495 4.76 5.82 -22.48
CA SER A 495 4.92 4.84 -21.38
C SER A 495 5.86 5.30 -20.26
N ASP A 496 6.78 6.23 -20.57
CA ASP A 496 7.76 6.78 -19.64
C ASP A 496 7.36 8.13 -19.01
N ALA A 497 6.17 8.66 -19.35
CA ALA A 497 5.71 9.93 -18.78
C ALA A 497 5.38 9.77 -17.28
N SER A 498 6.13 10.47 -16.43
CA SER A 498 5.85 10.48 -14.99
C SER A 498 4.55 11.24 -14.71
N LEU A 499 3.48 10.49 -14.45
CA LEU A 499 2.20 11.01 -13.95
C LEU A 499 2.27 11.48 -12.49
N TRP A 500 3.42 11.33 -11.83
CA TRP A 500 3.62 11.67 -10.43
C TRP A 500 4.47 12.93 -10.30
N GLN A 501 3.97 13.91 -9.57
CA GLN A 501 4.76 15.03 -9.08
C GLN A 501 5.27 14.71 -7.67
N VAL A 502 6.59 14.66 -7.53
CA VAL A 502 7.25 14.43 -6.24
C VAL A 502 7.68 15.77 -5.64
N ALA A 503 7.20 16.07 -4.43
CA ALA A 503 7.62 17.23 -3.65
C ALA A 503 8.36 16.77 -2.39
N GLN A 504 9.65 17.10 -2.31
CA GLN A 504 10.48 16.85 -1.13
C GLN A 504 10.02 17.74 0.01
N ILE A 505 9.77 17.16 1.19
CA ILE A 505 9.37 17.92 2.38
C ILE A 505 10.62 18.67 2.89
N PRO A 506 10.50 19.93 3.32
CA PRO A 506 11.64 20.72 3.77
C PRO A 506 12.42 20.00 4.88
N HIS A 507 13.74 19.90 4.70
CA HIS A 507 14.61 19.27 5.69
C HIS A 507 14.54 19.98 7.06
N SER A 508 14.36 21.30 7.07
CA SER A 508 14.14 22.08 8.30
C SER A 508 12.97 21.52 9.12
N TYR A 509 11.84 21.22 8.47
CA TYR A 509 10.68 20.62 9.10
C TYR A 509 10.90 19.15 9.49
N LEU A 510 11.46 18.33 8.58
CA LEU A 510 11.71 16.91 8.85
C LEU A 510 12.68 16.68 10.01
N SER A 511 13.70 17.54 10.15
CA SER A 511 14.71 17.40 11.19
C SER A 511 14.09 17.43 12.60
N ALA A 512 13.04 18.24 12.81
CA ALA A 512 12.35 18.35 14.09
C ALA A 512 11.10 17.46 14.17
N GLN A 513 10.34 17.36 13.07
CA GLN A 513 8.97 16.83 13.08
C GLN A 513 8.79 15.45 12.45
N TRP A 514 9.88 14.75 12.10
CA TRP A 514 9.77 13.37 11.65
C TRP A 514 9.26 12.45 12.79
N PRO A 515 8.49 11.38 12.49
CA PRO A 515 7.96 11.00 11.19
C PRO A 515 6.68 11.75 10.82
N ILE A 516 6.40 11.81 9.52
CA ILE A 516 5.14 12.37 8.99
C ILE A 516 3.99 11.40 9.28
N LYS A 517 2.98 11.89 10.02
CA LYS A 517 1.84 11.09 10.48
C LYS A 517 0.62 11.20 9.60
N ALA A 518 0.33 12.41 9.12
CA ALA A 518 -0.83 12.69 8.29
C ALA A 518 -0.46 13.59 7.11
N THR A 519 -1.10 13.35 5.98
CA THR A 519 -1.00 14.17 4.77
C THR A 519 -2.40 14.38 4.22
N ALA A 520 -2.71 15.57 3.71
CA ALA A 520 -4.00 15.87 3.11
C ALA A 520 -3.86 16.71 1.84
N VAL A 521 -4.58 16.33 0.78
CA VAL A 521 -4.69 17.09 -0.48
C VAL A 521 -6.02 17.83 -0.55
N SER A 522 -6.03 18.98 -1.23
CA SER A 522 -7.27 19.70 -1.55
C SER A 522 -8.09 18.97 -2.61
N SER A 523 -9.40 19.17 -2.62
CA SER A 523 -10.31 18.55 -3.59
C SER A 523 -9.98 18.90 -5.03
N ASP A 524 -9.32 20.03 -5.28
CA ASP A 524 -8.84 20.48 -6.59
C ASP A 524 -7.38 20.08 -6.89
N GLY A 525 -6.69 19.38 -5.98
CA GLY A 525 -5.31 18.93 -6.17
C GLY A 525 -4.24 20.04 -6.06
N LYS A 526 -4.60 21.30 -5.79
CA LYS A 526 -3.65 22.43 -5.82
C LYS A 526 -2.82 22.59 -4.55
N TYR A 527 -3.28 22.03 -3.43
CA TYR A 527 -2.67 22.20 -2.11
C TYR A 527 -2.48 20.85 -1.42
N VAL A 528 -1.33 20.69 -0.78
CA VAL A 528 -1.02 19.52 0.05
C VAL A 528 -0.58 20.01 1.42
N ALA A 529 -1.03 19.38 2.49
CA ALA A 529 -0.59 19.62 3.86
C ALA A 529 0.05 18.35 4.42
N VAL A 530 1.09 18.50 5.23
CA VAL A 530 1.74 17.43 5.99
C VAL A 530 1.76 17.79 7.47
N ALA A 531 1.57 16.80 8.33
CA ALA A 531 1.73 16.93 9.77
C ALA A 531 2.65 15.83 10.30
N GLY A 532 3.62 16.26 11.10
CA GLY A 532 4.67 15.43 11.66
C GLY A 532 4.32 14.91 13.04
N ARG A 533 5.34 14.72 13.87
CA ARG A 533 5.19 14.48 15.31
C ARG A 533 4.48 15.65 15.99
N ARG A 534 4.90 16.87 15.69
CA ARG A 534 4.29 18.16 16.07
C ARG A 534 4.26 19.08 14.85
N GLY A 535 3.55 20.19 14.96
CA GLY A 535 3.43 21.18 13.88
C GLY A 535 2.74 20.65 12.62
N LEU A 536 2.75 21.51 11.59
CA LEU A 536 2.31 21.18 10.23
C LEU A 536 3.04 22.06 9.22
N ALA A 537 3.05 21.64 7.96
CA ALA A 537 3.52 22.43 6.82
C ALA A 537 2.57 22.23 5.64
N HIS A 538 2.54 23.16 4.69
CA HIS A 538 1.76 22.97 3.46
C HIS A 538 2.53 23.38 2.21
N TYR A 539 2.19 22.73 1.11
CA TYR A 539 2.78 22.86 -0.20
C TYR A 539 1.74 23.38 -1.19
N SER A 540 2.17 24.30 -2.04
CA SER A 540 1.38 24.78 -3.18
C SER A 540 1.94 24.17 -4.46
N VAL A 541 1.12 23.38 -5.15
CA VAL A 541 1.47 22.71 -6.41
C VAL A 541 1.81 23.73 -7.49
N ALA A 542 1.00 24.78 -7.63
CA ALA A 542 1.21 25.82 -8.65
C ALA A 542 2.52 26.60 -8.48
N SER A 543 2.96 26.85 -7.24
CA SER A 543 4.19 27.62 -6.98
C SER A 543 5.40 26.75 -6.67
N SER A 544 5.21 25.44 -6.50
CA SER A 544 6.21 24.48 -6.04
C SER A 544 6.93 24.89 -4.75
N ARG A 545 6.21 25.56 -3.84
CA ARG A 545 6.77 26.08 -2.58
C ARG A 545 6.08 25.50 -1.35
N TRP A 546 6.89 25.24 -0.34
CA TRP A 546 6.45 24.92 1.00
C TRP A 546 6.29 26.17 1.86
N LYS A 547 5.34 26.11 2.79
CA LYS A 547 5.16 27.05 3.87
C LYS A 547 5.26 26.31 5.19
N THR A 548 6.17 26.77 6.04
CA THR A 548 6.42 26.28 7.40
C THR A 548 6.20 27.43 8.38
N PHE A 549 6.28 27.15 9.68
CA PHE A 549 6.29 28.20 10.69
C PHE A 549 7.65 28.92 10.70
N ASP A 550 7.62 30.22 10.96
CA ASP A 550 8.79 31.06 11.18
C ASP A 550 9.35 30.89 12.61
N ASP A 551 8.47 30.66 13.59
CA ASP A 551 8.82 30.36 14.99
C ASP A 551 8.77 28.85 15.29
N PRO A 552 9.93 28.18 15.51
CA PRO A 552 9.97 26.76 15.86
C PRO A 552 9.23 26.43 17.15
N ALA A 553 9.17 27.35 18.12
CA ALA A 553 8.45 27.10 19.38
C ALA A 553 6.93 27.06 19.16
N ALA A 554 6.41 27.89 18.24
CA ALA A 554 5.02 27.83 17.82
C ALA A 554 4.70 26.54 17.06
N GLU A 555 5.62 26.07 16.21
CA GLU A 555 5.51 24.78 15.51
C GLU A 555 5.45 23.60 16.51
N ASP A 556 6.35 23.58 17.49
CA ASP A 556 6.38 22.57 18.54
C ASP A 556 5.25 22.70 19.56
N GLY A 557 4.52 23.82 19.57
CA GLY A 557 3.47 24.10 20.55
C GLY A 557 2.24 23.19 20.46
N PHE A 558 2.07 22.43 19.37
CA PHE A 558 0.90 21.58 19.16
C PHE A 558 1.22 20.32 18.35
N ALA A 559 0.35 19.32 18.44
CA ALA A 559 0.37 18.14 17.57
C ALA A 559 -0.97 18.00 16.86
N VAL A 560 -0.94 17.65 15.57
CA VAL A 560 -2.17 17.33 14.82
C VAL A 560 -2.69 15.98 15.30
N ARG A 561 -3.94 15.95 15.76
CA ARG A 561 -4.67 14.79 16.26
C ARG A 561 -6.05 14.80 15.62
N GLY A 562 -6.45 13.72 14.97
CA GLY A 562 -7.73 13.67 14.25
C GLY A 562 -7.66 14.09 12.79
N GLY A 563 -6.48 14.38 12.24
CA GLY A 563 -6.29 14.56 10.80
C GLY A 563 -6.38 16.02 10.31
N LEU A 564 -6.36 16.15 8.99
CA LEU A 564 -6.27 17.40 8.25
C LEU A 564 -7.28 17.37 7.10
N CYS A 565 -7.96 18.48 6.84
CA CYS A 565 -8.76 18.60 5.62
C CYS A 565 -8.68 20.01 5.04
N TRP A 566 -8.81 20.09 3.73
CA TRP A 566 -8.87 21.35 3.01
C TRP A 566 -10.32 21.67 2.66
N HIS A 567 -10.68 22.94 2.80
CA HIS A 567 -11.87 23.49 2.20
C HIS A 567 -11.47 24.74 1.42
N HIS A 568 -11.56 24.65 0.10
CA HIS A 568 -10.97 25.60 -0.84
C HIS A 568 -9.48 25.87 -0.53
N HIS A 569 -9.15 27.06 -0.03
CA HIS A 569 -7.80 27.49 0.32
C HIS A 569 -7.56 27.58 1.84
N PHE A 570 -8.52 27.11 2.65
CA PHE A 570 -8.42 27.02 4.09
C PHE A 570 -8.02 25.60 4.51
N LEU A 571 -6.98 25.50 5.32
CA LEU A 571 -6.56 24.26 5.94
C LEU A 571 -7.16 24.18 7.34
N ILE A 572 -7.93 23.12 7.59
CA ILE A 572 -8.52 22.83 8.90
C ILE A 572 -7.72 21.67 9.51
N ALA A 573 -7.28 21.87 10.75
CA ALA A 573 -6.53 20.87 11.50
C ALA A 573 -7.16 20.68 12.88
N ALA A 574 -7.42 19.42 13.24
CA ALA A 574 -7.70 19.06 14.62
C ALA A 574 -6.36 18.88 15.35
N VAL A 575 -6.21 19.55 16.49
CA VAL A 575 -4.93 19.65 17.19
C VAL A 575 -5.09 19.48 18.70
N GLU A 576 -4.01 19.03 19.30
CA GLU A 576 -3.79 19.00 20.74
C GLU A 576 -2.70 20.02 21.09
N ALA A 577 -3.02 21.01 21.91
CA ALA A 577 -2.11 22.09 22.29
C ALA A 577 -2.27 22.43 23.78
N GLY A 578 -1.18 22.37 24.55
CA GLY A 578 -1.20 22.71 25.98
C GLY A 578 -2.18 21.88 26.82
N GLY A 579 -2.46 20.64 26.42
CA GLY A 579 -3.45 19.77 27.08
C GLY A 579 -4.92 20.04 26.70
N SER A 580 -5.18 21.01 25.82
CA SER A 580 -6.50 21.28 25.25
C SER A 580 -6.63 20.70 23.83
N TYR A 581 -7.86 20.37 23.44
CA TYR A 581 -8.19 19.91 22.09
C TYR A 581 -8.88 21.03 21.32
N GLN A 582 -8.43 21.30 20.10
CA GLN A 582 -8.89 22.45 19.32
C GLN A 582 -9.03 22.09 17.84
N LEU A 583 -9.98 22.72 17.15
CA LEU A 583 -9.97 22.85 15.69
C LEU A 583 -9.34 24.18 15.33
N ARG A 584 -8.37 24.18 14.42
CA ARG A 584 -7.71 25.40 13.95
C ARG A 584 -7.87 25.54 12.45
N VAL A 585 -8.19 26.77 12.02
CA VAL A 585 -8.31 27.12 10.61
C VAL A 585 -7.16 28.03 10.21
N TYR A 586 -6.44 27.65 9.15
CA TYR A 586 -5.31 28.39 8.59
C TYR A 586 -5.65 28.83 7.16
N SER A 587 -5.22 30.04 6.77
CA SER A 587 -5.25 30.47 5.37
C SER A 587 -3.95 30.07 4.70
N ARG A 588 -4.04 29.50 3.49
CA ARG A 588 -2.86 29.30 2.62
C ARG A 588 -2.08 30.59 2.35
N GLU A 589 -2.77 31.73 2.31
CA GLU A 589 -2.19 33.02 1.94
C GLU A 589 -1.45 33.70 3.11
N LYS A 590 -1.95 33.55 4.34
CA LYS A 590 -1.40 34.19 5.54
C LYS A 590 -0.33 33.33 6.23
N PRO A 591 0.64 33.91 6.97
CA PRO A 591 1.61 33.15 7.75
C PRO A 591 0.92 32.12 8.67
N LEU A 592 1.55 30.96 8.87
CA LEU A 592 0.95 29.83 9.59
C LEU A 592 0.70 30.13 11.08
N GLU A 593 1.46 31.08 11.64
CA GLU A 593 1.28 31.62 12.99
C GLU A 593 -0.10 32.27 13.15
N ARG A 594 -0.60 32.88 12.06
CA ARG A 594 -1.87 33.59 12.04
C ARG A 594 -3.01 32.63 11.73
N ARG A 595 -3.50 32.01 12.79
CA ARG A 595 -4.77 31.27 12.83
C ARG A 595 -5.94 32.20 12.48
N LEU A 596 -6.84 31.76 11.62
CA LEU A 596 -8.06 32.50 11.27
C LEU A 596 -9.15 32.32 12.32
N HIS A 597 -9.26 31.10 12.85
CA HIS A 597 -10.28 30.71 13.82
C HIS A 597 -9.75 29.53 14.65
N THR A 598 -10.22 29.44 15.88
CA THR A 598 -9.92 28.35 16.80
C THR A 598 -11.20 28.02 17.56
N GLU A 599 -11.60 26.75 17.51
CA GLU A 599 -12.75 26.21 18.22
C GLU A 599 -12.25 25.19 19.24
N GLU A 600 -12.76 25.22 20.46
CA GLU A 600 -12.37 24.27 21.50
C GLU A 600 -13.23 23.00 21.44
N LEU A 601 -12.60 21.84 21.66
CA LEU A 601 -13.27 20.55 21.70
C LEU A 601 -13.22 19.96 23.11
N ASN A 602 -14.32 19.36 23.54
CA ASN A 602 -14.43 18.71 24.85
C ASN A 602 -13.61 17.41 24.94
N ALA A 603 -13.38 16.76 23.80
CA ALA A 603 -12.64 15.51 23.68
C ALA A 603 -11.73 15.55 22.44
N PRO A 604 -10.65 14.74 22.42
CA PRO A 604 -9.77 14.67 21.27
C PRO A 604 -10.54 14.20 20.04
N ALA A 605 -10.26 14.79 18.88
CA ALA A 605 -10.77 14.31 17.60
C ALA A 605 -10.05 13.02 17.20
N ILE A 606 -10.82 12.02 16.77
CA ILE A 606 -10.35 10.78 16.15
C ILE A 606 -10.13 11.00 14.66
N LEU A 607 -11.09 11.66 14.01
CA LEU A 607 -10.99 12.06 12.62
C LEU A 607 -11.82 13.32 12.34
N ILE A 608 -11.40 14.07 11.33
CA ILE A 608 -12.14 15.16 10.70
C ILE A 608 -12.27 14.90 9.20
N THR A 609 -13.39 15.30 8.62
CA THR A 609 -13.60 15.19 7.18
C THR A 609 -14.59 16.22 6.68
N MET A 610 -14.39 16.67 5.44
CA MET A 610 -15.40 17.42 4.72
C MET A 610 -16.42 16.45 4.13
N SER A 611 -17.69 16.83 4.14
CA SER A 611 -18.73 16.14 3.38
C SER A 611 -19.64 17.15 2.71
N GLY A 612 -20.07 16.87 1.48
CA GLY A 612 -20.76 17.86 0.64
C GLY A 612 -19.89 19.09 0.37
N PHE A 613 -20.50 20.28 0.39
CA PHE A 613 -19.84 21.55 0.03
C PHE A 613 -19.12 22.21 1.21
N ASP A 614 -19.86 22.52 2.29
CA ASP A 614 -19.37 23.36 3.39
C ASP A 614 -19.41 22.69 4.77
N SER A 615 -19.85 21.42 4.84
CA SER A 615 -20.01 20.68 6.09
C SER A 615 -18.71 20.00 6.52
N LEU A 616 -18.25 20.33 7.72
CA LEU A 616 -17.14 19.70 8.42
C LEU A 616 -17.69 18.77 9.51
N LEU A 617 -17.29 17.51 9.43
CA LEU A 617 -17.62 16.47 10.40
C LEU A 617 -16.41 16.20 11.30
N VAL A 618 -16.67 16.17 12.62
CA VAL A 618 -15.63 15.93 13.64
C VAL A 618 -16.11 14.84 14.57
N TYR A 619 -15.43 13.70 14.58
CA TYR A 619 -15.75 12.59 15.47
C TYR A 619 -14.71 12.46 16.57
N THR A 620 -15.17 12.36 17.81
CA THR A 620 -14.36 12.50 19.03
C THR A 620 -14.31 11.22 19.88
N TYR A 621 -13.33 11.15 20.79
CA TYR A 621 -13.11 9.99 21.67
C TYR A 621 -14.26 9.69 22.64
N ASP A 622 -15.08 10.68 22.97
CA ASP A 622 -16.32 10.53 23.75
C ASP A 622 -17.51 10.04 22.89
N ASN A 623 -17.23 9.46 21.72
CA ASN A 623 -18.21 8.86 20.82
C ASN A 623 -19.28 9.83 20.31
N THR A 624 -18.89 11.08 20.09
CA THR A 624 -19.75 12.15 19.57
C THR A 624 -19.29 12.56 18.17
N LEU A 625 -20.24 12.73 17.26
CA LEU A 625 -20.05 13.38 15.97
C LEU A 625 -20.60 14.80 16.06
N ILE A 626 -19.75 15.77 15.74
CA ILE A 626 -20.06 17.19 15.78
C ILE A 626 -20.06 17.69 14.33
N HIS A 627 -21.10 18.42 13.96
CA HIS A 627 -21.25 19.04 12.65
C HIS A 627 -21.02 20.55 12.74
N TYR A 628 -20.06 21.00 11.95
CA TYR A 628 -19.75 22.41 11.75
C TYR A 628 -20.02 22.79 10.30
N ILE A 629 -20.49 24.02 10.09
CA ILE A 629 -20.49 24.66 8.78
C ILE A 629 -19.30 25.61 8.72
N VAL A 630 -18.55 25.52 7.62
CA VAL A 630 -17.47 26.46 7.37
C VAL A 630 -18.04 27.70 6.68
N THR A 631 -18.13 28.79 7.43
CA THR A 631 -18.57 30.08 6.89
C THR A 631 -17.34 30.88 6.48
N SER A 632 -17.24 31.21 5.20
CA SER A 632 -16.11 31.98 4.65
C SER A 632 -16.54 33.37 4.19
N SER A 633 -15.74 34.37 4.54
CA SER A 633 -15.72 35.70 3.92
C SER A 633 -14.43 35.85 3.13
N SER A 634 -14.29 36.92 2.33
CA SER A 634 -13.12 37.16 1.47
C SER A 634 -11.76 37.12 2.18
N SER A 635 -11.70 37.24 3.51
CA SER A 635 -10.44 37.15 4.25
C SER A 635 -10.51 36.41 5.61
N SER A 636 -11.66 35.83 5.98
CA SER A 636 -11.85 35.09 7.23
C SER A 636 -12.66 33.82 7.02
N ALA A 637 -12.32 32.75 7.71
CA ALA A 637 -13.15 31.55 7.79
C ALA A 637 -13.46 31.27 9.27
N LYS A 638 -14.71 30.93 9.58
CA LYS A 638 -15.18 30.56 10.92
C LYS A 638 -15.90 29.21 10.86
N LEU A 639 -15.80 28.46 11.94
CA LEU A 639 -16.57 27.23 12.11
C LEU A 639 -17.80 27.58 12.96
N VAL A 640 -18.98 27.20 12.49
CA VAL A 640 -20.23 27.37 13.24
C VAL A 640 -20.76 25.99 13.54
N GLN A 641 -20.78 25.61 14.83
CA GLN A 641 -21.36 24.34 15.25
C GLN A 641 -22.88 24.42 15.08
N VAL A 642 -23.44 23.53 14.26
CA VAL A 642 -24.89 23.51 13.99
C VAL A 642 -25.57 22.25 14.52
N GLY A 643 -24.82 21.17 14.79
CA GLY A 643 -25.39 19.95 15.35
C GLY A 643 -24.37 19.07 16.06
N ARG A 644 -24.86 18.17 16.91
CA ARG A 644 -24.08 17.12 17.58
C ARG A 644 -24.91 15.87 17.78
N ILE A 645 -24.29 14.69 17.70
CA ILE A 645 -24.92 13.40 17.98
C ILE A 645 -23.95 12.44 18.65
N GLY A 646 -24.41 11.72 19.68
CA GLY A 646 -23.66 10.64 20.32
C GLY A 646 -24.04 9.27 19.76
N PHE A 647 -23.05 8.39 19.56
CA PHE A 647 -23.25 7.01 19.10
C PHE A 647 -23.02 5.97 20.22
N HIS A 648 -23.30 6.36 21.47
CA HIS A 648 -23.21 5.49 22.63
C HIS A 648 -24.12 4.26 22.45
N GLY A 649 -23.58 3.07 22.71
CA GLY A 649 -24.29 1.80 22.50
C GLY A 649 -24.23 1.26 21.06
N ILE A 650 -23.92 2.09 20.06
CA ILE A 650 -23.75 1.70 18.65
C ILE A 650 -22.28 1.39 18.39
N ILE A 651 -21.39 2.37 18.61
CA ILE A 651 -19.94 2.22 18.46
C ILE A 651 -19.33 1.92 19.83
N ARG A 652 -18.78 0.71 20.01
CA ARG A 652 -18.17 0.28 21.29
C ARG A 652 -16.76 0.84 21.49
N ALA A 653 -16.00 0.98 20.41
CA ALA A 653 -14.60 1.41 20.45
C ALA A 653 -14.36 2.54 19.44
N PRO A 654 -14.60 3.81 19.82
CA PRO A 654 -14.44 4.97 18.94
C PRO A 654 -13.09 5.01 18.19
N PRO A 655 -11.93 4.71 18.81
CA PRO A 655 -10.62 4.78 18.12
C PRO A 655 -10.45 3.84 16.92
N ARG A 656 -11.36 2.88 16.72
CA ARG A 656 -11.35 1.96 15.58
C ARG A 656 -12.10 2.50 14.36
N VAL A 657 -12.81 3.61 14.50
CA VAL A 657 -13.44 4.31 13.38
C VAL A 657 -12.35 4.94 12.52
N ARG A 658 -12.32 4.57 11.23
CA ARG A 658 -11.27 5.01 10.27
C ARG A 658 -11.74 6.09 9.31
N ALA A 659 -13.04 6.12 9.00
CA ALA A 659 -13.66 7.12 8.15
C ALA A 659 -15.15 7.25 8.46
N ILE A 660 -15.69 8.43 8.17
CA ILE A 660 -17.10 8.77 8.31
C ILE A 660 -17.51 9.57 7.06
N SER A 661 -18.69 9.27 6.53
CA SER A 661 -19.38 10.13 5.57
C SER A 661 -20.82 10.20 6.00
N TRP A 662 -21.54 11.22 5.54
CA TRP A 662 -22.97 11.25 5.73
C TRP A 662 -23.70 11.58 4.44
N ILE A 663 -24.98 11.30 4.44
CA ILE A 663 -25.85 11.46 3.29
C ILE A 663 -27.09 12.17 3.78
N LEU A 664 -27.25 13.41 3.32
CA LEU A 664 -28.45 14.21 3.56
C LEU A 664 -29.47 13.95 2.43
N PRO A 665 -30.77 13.90 2.75
CA PRO A 665 -31.83 13.91 1.74
C PRO A 665 -31.75 15.17 0.85
N GLU A 666 -32.09 15.06 -0.44
CA GLU A 666 -32.00 16.19 -1.38
C GLU A 666 -32.81 17.42 -0.94
N GLY A 667 -34.03 17.21 -0.43
CA GLY A 667 -34.85 18.32 0.09
C GLY A 667 -34.21 19.06 1.27
N GLN A 668 -33.44 18.35 2.11
CA GLN A 668 -32.69 18.94 3.22
C GLN A 668 -31.46 19.71 2.70
N LEU A 669 -30.79 19.21 1.66
CA LEU A 669 -29.65 19.89 1.04
C LEU A 669 -30.04 21.21 0.35
N GLU A 670 -31.19 21.24 -0.33
CA GLU A 670 -31.61 22.40 -1.12
C GLU A 670 -32.34 23.48 -0.29
N GLN A 671 -33.17 23.06 0.66
CA GLN A 671 -34.11 23.95 1.38
C GLN A 671 -34.12 23.73 2.90
N GLY A 672 -33.32 22.81 3.42
CA GLY A 672 -33.30 22.44 4.83
C GLY A 672 -32.56 23.43 5.72
N ASP A 673 -32.90 23.42 7.01
CA ASP A 673 -32.11 24.10 8.04
C ASP A 673 -30.94 23.19 8.45
N PRO A 674 -29.68 23.63 8.29
CA PRO A 674 -28.52 22.82 8.68
C PRO A 674 -28.49 22.38 10.15
N SER A 675 -29.23 23.06 11.05
CA SER A 675 -29.36 22.61 12.44
C SER A 675 -30.05 21.25 12.57
N GLN A 676 -30.83 20.85 11.56
CA GLN A 676 -31.57 19.58 11.49
C GLN A 676 -30.82 18.51 10.69
N ASP A 677 -29.67 18.82 10.10
CA ASP A 677 -28.88 17.88 9.29
C ASP A 677 -28.54 16.63 10.07
N VAL A 678 -28.11 16.80 11.33
CA VAL A 678 -27.75 15.67 12.18
C VAL A 678 -28.94 14.73 12.38
N ALA A 679 -30.15 15.23 12.55
CA ALA A 679 -31.34 14.41 12.78
C ALA A 679 -31.84 13.65 11.53
N THR A 680 -31.45 14.10 10.33
CA THR A 680 -31.94 13.56 9.06
C THR A 680 -30.88 12.82 8.26
N ALA A 681 -29.59 13.01 8.59
CA ALA A 681 -28.49 12.41 7.88
C ALA A 681 -28.40 10.89 8.12
N SER A 682 -28.28 10.14 7.04
CA SER A 682 -27.78 8.76 7.09
C SER A 682 -26.26 8.78 7.18
N VAL A 683 -25.67 8.07 8.14
CA VAL A 683 -24.23 8.12 8.43
C VAL A 683 -23.56 6.80 8.04
N ILE A 684 -22.47 6.88 7.28
CA ILE A 684 -21.63 5.74 6.89
C ILE A 684 -20.36 5.76 7.75
N PHE A 685 -20.10 4.66 8.42
CA PHE A 685 -18.89 4.43 9.21
C PHE A 685 -18.05 3.31 8.60
N LEU A 686 -16.73 3.49 8.59
CA LEU A 686 -15.77 2.41 8.37
C LEU A 686 -15.10 2.01 9.69
N VAL A 687 -15.46 0.84 10.22
CA VAL A 687 -15.00 0.35 11.55
C VAL A 687 -14.59 -1.12 11.45
N ASP A 688 -13.40 -1.49 11.90
CA ASP A 688 -12.90 -2.89 11.88
C ASP A 688 -13.02 -3.58 10.50
N GLY A 689 -12.95 -2.79 9.41
CA GLY A 689 -13.13 -3.31 8.04
C GLY A 689 -14.58 -3.53 7.61
N LYS A 690 -15.55 -3.12 8.41
CA LYS A 690 -16.96 -3.15 8.07
C LYS A 690 -17.42 -1.77 7.67
N LEU A 691 -18.13 -1.71 6.54
CA LEU A 691 -18.87 -0.52 6.14
C LEU A 691 -20.25 -0.62 6.78
N VAL A 692 -20.53 0.32 7.68
CA VAL A 692 -21.73 0.33 8.51
C VAL A 692 -22.55 1.56 8.15
N LEU A 693 -23.81 1.33 7.79
CA LEU A 693 -24.79 2.37 7.53
C LEU A 693 -25.67 2.55 8.76
N LEU A 694 -25.82 3.79 9.21
CA LEU A 694 -26.73 4.21 10.27
C LEU A 694 -27.80 5.10 9.65
N GLN A 695 -29.07 4.73 9.81
CA GLN A 695 -30.18 5.55 9.34
C GLN A 695 -30.97 6.11 10.52
N PRO A 696 -31.40 7.38 10.44
CA PRO A 696 -32.22 7.97 11.47
C PRO A 696 -33.61 7.31 11.47
N SER A 697 -34.08 6.94 12.65
CA SER A 697 -35.44 6.45 12.91
C SER A 697 -35.96 7.05 14.21
N THR A 698 -37.27 6.94 14.47
CA THR A 698 -37.88 7.40 15.73
C THR A 698 -38.37 6.21 16.52
N ASN A 699 -38.04 6.15 17.81
CA ASN A 699 -38.59 5.12 18.70
C ASN A 699 -40.08 5.38 19.00
N ASP A 700 -40.74 4.44 19.69
CA ASP A 700 -42.16 4.56 20.08
C ASP A 700 -42.47 5.79 20.96
N HIS A 701 -41.44 6.38 21.57
CA HIS A 701 -41.51 7.59 22.39
C HIS A 701 -41.22 8.88 21.60
N GLY A 702 -40.94 8.79 20.30
CA GLY A 702 -40.63 9.93 19.43
C GLY A 702 -39.19 10.45 19.54
N GLU A 703 -38.30 9.75 20.25
CA GLU A 703 -36.88 10.09 20.33
C GLU A 703 -36.10 9.53 19.12
N LEU A 704 -35.09 10.28 18.69
CA LEU A 704 -34.23 9.90 17.57
C LEU A 704 -33.37 8.68 17.94
N LYS A 705 -33.50 7.62 17.15
CA LYS A 705 -32.69 6.40 17.17
C LYS A 705 -31.96 6.27 15.84
N TYR A 706 -30.89 5.48 15.82
CA TYR A 706 -30.25 5.06 14.58
C TYR A 706 -30.30 3.56 14.43
N ASP A 707 -30.79 3.10 13.29
CA ASP A 707 -30.75 1.70 12.91
C ASP A 707 -29.44 1.38 12.20
N MET A 708 -28.74 0.38 12.72
CA MET A 708 -27.43 -0.04 12.22
C MET A 708 -27.57 -1.21 11.26
N ARG A 709 -26.95 -1.09 10.08
CA ARG A 709 -26.78 -2.20 9.13
C ARG A 709 -25.34 -2.26 8.62
N VAL A 710 -24.73 -3.45 8.67
CA VAL A 710 -23.46 -3.70 7.98
C VAL A 710 -23.75 -3.91 6.50
N ILE A 711 -23.20 -3.07 5.62
CA ILE A 711 -23.45 -3.11 4.17
C ILE A 711 -22.31 -3.74 3.37
N ALA A 712 -21.08 -3.75 3.90
CA ALA A 712 -19.94 -4.47 3.33
C ALA A 712 -18.95 -4.89 4.41
N GLN A 713 -18.12 -5.91 4.13
CA GLN A 713 -17.07 -6.42 5.01
C GLN A 713 -15.72 -6.43 4.27
N ASN A 714 -14.63 -6.58 5.01
CA ASN A 714 -13.26 -6.54 4.51
C ASN A 714 -12.92 -5.25 3.72
N VAL A 715 -13.55 -4.13 4.06
CA VAL A 715 -13.37 -2.86 3.35
C VAL A 715 -12.07 -2.18 3.80
N GLU A 716 -11.14 -1.98 2.86
CA GLU A 716 -9.90 -1.24 3.11
C GLU A 716 -10.15 0.27 3.14
N TYR A 717 -10.89 0.77 2.14
CA TYR A 717 -11.31 2.15 1.98
C TYR A 717 -12.58 2.20 1.10
N TYR A 718 -13.30 3.32 1.15
CA TYR A 718 -14.46 3.60 0.32
C TYR A 718 -14.39 5.03 -0.23
N LEU A 719 -15.14 5.28 -1.30
CA LEU A 719 -15.30 6.60 -1.93
C LEU A 719 -16.78 6.83 -2.21
N LEU A 720 -17.27 7.98 -1.77
CA LEU A 720 -18.60 8.47 -2.10
C LEU A 720 -18.47 9.59 -3.14
N THR A 721 -18.99 9.37 -4.36
CA THR A 721 -18.74 10.28 -5.50
C THR A 721 -19.33 11.67 -5.27
N ARG A 722 -20.42 11.81 -4.50
CA ARG A 722 -20.99 13.11 -4.17
C ARG A 722 -20.09 14.02 -3.35
N ASP A 723 -19.14 13.47 -2.60
CA ASP A 723 -18.12 14.24 -1.89
C ASP A 723 -17.00 14.74 -2.84
N GLN A 724 -17.13 14.50 -4.16
CA GLN A 724 -16.22 14.95 -5.23
C GLN A 724 -16.93 15.90 -6.19
N PRO A 725 -17.05 17.20 -5.86
CA PRO A 725 -17.84 18.15 -6.66
C PRO A 725 -17.37 18.28 -8.11
N SER A 726 -16.06 18.18 -8.37
CA SER A 726 -15.53 18.20 -9.74
C SER A 726 -15.98 17.00 -10.57
N SER A 727 -16.01 15.80 -9.96
CA SER A 727 -16.43 14.58 -10.64
C SER A 727 -17.93 14.62 -10.94
N VAL A 728 -18.74 15.07 -9.98
CA VAL A 728 -20.20 15.24 -10.16
C VAL A 728 -20.49 16.26 -11.26
N ALA A 729 -19.74 17.36 -11.33
CA ALA A 729 -19.90 18.37 -12.40
C ALA A 729 -19.56 17.81 -13.78
N SER A 730 -18.52 16.99 -13.93
CA SER A 730 -18.18 16.34 -15.20
C SER A 730 -19.25 15.34 -15.65
N LEU A 731 -19.85 14.60 -14.71
CA LEU A 731 -20.97 13.69 -14.96
C LEU A 731 -22.31 14.43 -15.26
N LYS A 732 -22.33 15.77 -15.22
CA LYS A 732 -23.48 16.62 -15.56
C LYS A 732 -23.56 17.04 -17.04
N ALA A 733 -22.49 16.91 -17.83
CA ALA A 733 -22.50 17.25 -19.26
C ALA A 733 -22.65 15.98 -20.13
N PRO A 734 -23.50 15.95 -21.20
CA PRO A 734 -24.04 17.08 -21.97
C PRO A 734 -25.59 17.06 -22.13
N SER A 735 -26.32 17.97 -21.48
CA SER A 735 -27.71 18.31 -21.86
C SER A 735 -27.94 19.80 -22.18
N VAL A 736 -26.90 20.64 -22.15
CA VAL A 736 -27.04 22.10 -22.34
C VAL A 736 -26.78 22.57 -23.78
N ALA A 737 -26.67 21.66 -24.76
CA ALA A 737 -26.56 22.06 -26.17
C ALA A 737 -27.92 22.45 -26.81
N ASN A 738 -29.04 22.11 -26.17
CA ASN A 738 -30.37 22.57 -26.58
C ASN A 738 -30.96 23.38 -25.44
N GLY A 739 -31.04 24.70 -25.60
CA GLY A 739 -31.50 25.68 -24.62
C GLY A 739 -33.00 25.58 -24.27
N VAL A 740 -33.46 24.41 -23.84
CA VAL A 740 -34.77 24.23 -23.22
C VAL A 740 -34.52 23.86 -21.77
N SER A 741 -34.63 24.86 -20.90
CA SER A 741 -34.80 24.68 -19.46
C SER A 741 -36.19 24.07 -19.23
N ASP A 742 -36.34 22.77 -19.47
CA ASP A 742 -37.57 22.06 -19.12
C ASP A 742 -37.47 21.63 -17.66
N GLY A 743 -38.22 22.32 -16.80
CA GLY A 743 -38.28 22.11 -15.36
C GLY A 743 -38.91 20.79 -14.91
N PHE A 744 -38.97 19.76 -15.77
CA PHE A 744 -39.55 18.44 -15.49
C PHE A 744 -38.89 17.36 -16.36
N SER A 745 -37.57 17.17 -16.23
CA SER A 745 -36.91 16.07 -16.92
C SER A 745 -37.19 14.73 -16.22
N VAL A 746 -38.11 13.94 -16.80
CA VAL A 746 -38.48 12.57 -16.41
C VAL A 746 -37.26 11.62 -16.36
N THR A 747 -36.11 12.01 -16.91
CA THR A 747 -34.86 11.24 -16.89
C THR A 747 -34.06 11.37 -15.59
N SER A 748 -34.44 12.29 -14.68
CA SER A 748 -33.82 12.40 -13.35
C SER A 748 -33.99 11.14 -12.48
N HIS A 749 -34.95 10.28 -12.81
CA HIS A 749 -35.30 9.10 -12.02
C HIS A 749 -34.48 7.85 -12.32
N LEU A 750 -33.52 7.91 -13.26
CA LEU A 750 -32.80 6.71 -13.67
C LEU A 750 -31.67 6.30 -12.73
N GLY A 751 -31.24 7.06 -11.71
CA GLY A 751 -30.24 6.64 -10.69
C GLY A 751 -28.83 6.24 -11.18
N HIS A 752 -28.63 5.99 -12.47
CA HIS A 752 -27.46 5.28 -13.01
C HIS A 752 -26.43 6.23 -13.65
N SER A 753 -26.34 7.48 -13.17
CA SER A 753 -25.35 8.47 -13.64
C SER A 753 -23.99 8.39 -12.92
N LEU A 754 -23.86 7.48 -11.95
CA LEU A 754 -22.75 7.34 -11.01
C LEU A 754 -22.45 8.58 -10.14
N ARG A 755 -23.28 9.63 -10.19
CA ARG A 755 -23.09 10.85 -9.37
C ARG A 755 -23.14 10.56 -7.87
N ASP A 756 -24.04 9.67 -7.49
CA ASP A 756 -24.28 9.25 -6.12
C ASP A 756 -23.73 7.83 -5.85
N SER A 757 -22.76 7.40 -6.65
CA SER A 757 -22.16 6.08 -6.51
C SER A 757 -21.32 5.95 -5.23
N LEU A 758 -21.42 4.77 -4.61
CA LEU A 758 -20.63 4.36 -3.46
C LEU A 758 -19.68 3.23 -3.88
N TRP A 759 -18.38 3.50 -3.78
CA TRP A 759 -17.32 2.58 -4.16
C TRP A 759 -16.57 2.07 -2.94
N TYR A 760 -16.10 0.83 -2.96
CA TYR A 760 -15.19 0.32 -1.94
C TYR A 760 -14.24 -0.74 -2.49
N PHE A 761 -13.09 -0.91 -1.82
CA PHE A 761 -12.12 -1.96 -2.11
C PHE A 761 -12.09 -2.98 -0.99
N ASP A 762 -12.20 -4.27 -1.31
CA ASP A 762 -12.30 -5.35 -0.33
C ASP A 762 -11.00 -6.17 -0.13
N GLY A 763 -9.92 -5.81 -0.84
CA GLY A 763 -8.66 -6.54 -0.86
C GLY A 763 -8.45 -7.39 -2.11
N ASP A 764 -9.50 -7.70 -2.86
CA ASP A 764 -9.42 -8.46 -4.12
C ASP A 764 -9.94 -7.63 -5.31
N SER A 765 -11.15 -7.10 -5.18
CA SER A 765 -11.86 -6.39 -6.24
C SER A 765 -12.40 -5.03 -5.79
N TYR A 766 -12.66 -4.17 -6.77
CA TYR A 766 -13.30 -2.89 -6.54
C TYR A 766 -14.80 -3.02 -6.77
N HIS A 767 -15.61 -2.59 -5.81
CA HIS A 767 -17.06 -2.74 -5.83
C HIS A 767 -17.73 -1.39 -5.95
N VAL A 768 -18.88 -1.36 -6.62
CA VAL A 768 -19.68 -0.15 -6.79
C VAL A 768 -21.17 -0.43 -6.67
N TRP A 769 -21.85 0.43 -5.92
CA TRP A 769 -23.28 0.70 -6.11
C TRP A 769 -23.42 1.94 -6.97
N SER A 770 -24.13 1.83 -8.09
CA SER A 770 -24.31 2.94 -9.05
C SER A 770 -25.02 4.14 -8.41
N ASP A 771 -25.94 3.86 -7.51
CA ASP A 771 -26.65 4.84 -6.68
C ASP A 771 -26.69 4.38 -5.22
N VAL A 772 -26.21 5.21 -4.31
CA VAL A 772 -26.29 4.93 -2.87
C VAL A 772 -27.72 5.05 -2.34
N GLN A 773 -28.61 5.77 -3.02
CA GLN A 773 -30.02 5.88 -2.61
C GLN A 773 -30.72 4.52 -2.64
N ASP A 774 -30.36 3.63 -3.58
CA ASP A 774 -30.86 2.25 -3.62
C ASP A 774 -30.46 1.46 -2.35
N VAL A 775 -29.23 1.69 -1.89
CA VAL A 775 -28.72 1.10 -0.63
C VAL A 775 -29.51 1.65 0.56
N LEU A 776 -29.76 2.96 0.60
CA LEU A 776 -30.52 3.62 1.66
C LEU A 776 -31.99 3.16 1.68
N ALA A 777 -32.62 2.95 0.53
CA ALA A 777 -34.01 2.52 0.43
C ALA A 777 -34.24 1.08 0.93
N CYS A 778 -33.23 0.22 0.79
CA CYS A 778 -33.29 -1.17 1.26
C CYS A 778 -32.75 -1.35 2.68
N ALA A 779 -32.00 -0.39 3.21
CA ALA A 779 -31.30 -0.50 4.48
C ALA A 779 -32.16 -0.64 5.75
N PRO A 780 -33.38 -0.08 5.88
CA PRO A 780 -34.16 -0.18 7.12
C PRO A 780 -34.39 -1.63 7.52
N ALA A 781 -33.97 -2.01 8.74
CA ALA A 781 -33.97 -3.39 9.21
C ALA A 781 -35.39 -3.99 9.29
N ASP A 782 -36.39 -3.15 9.57
CA ASP A 782 -37.80 -3.53 9.70
C ASP A 782 -38.41 -4.04 8.40
N LEU A 783 -37.84 -3.67 7.25
CA LEU A 783 -38.33 -4.10 5.95
C LEU A 783 -37.80 -5.48 5.53
N GLY A 784 -36.77 -6.00 6.21
CA GLY A 784 -36.18 -7.31 5.91
C GLY A 784 -35.67 -7.47 4.46
N ARG A 785 -35.47 -6.37 3.73
CA ARG A 785 -35.06 -6.38 2.32
C ARG A 785 -33.58 -6.66 2.20
N ASP A 786 -33.20 -7.49 1.24
CA ASP A 786 -31.79 -7.68 0.86
C ASP A 786 -31.20 -6.39 0.27
N LEU A 787 -29.90 -6.20 0.47
CA LEU A 787 -29.20 -5.06 -0.14
C LEU A 787 -29.10 -5.27 -1.66
N PRO A 788 -29.16 -4.19 -2.46
CA PRO A 788 -28.89 -4.31 -3.89
C PRO A 788 -27.47 -4.86 -4.12
N PRO A 789 -27.28 -5.78 -5.09
CA PRO A 789 -25.98 -6.35 -5.36
C PRO A 789 -25.02 -5.28 -5.89
N THR A 790 -23.75 -5.37 -5.49
CA THR A 790 -22.70 -4.50 -6.03
C THR A 790 -22.21 -5.02 -7.37
N VAL A 791 -21.81 -4.12 -8.27
CA VAL A 791 -21.03 -4.52 -9.45
C VAL A 791 -19.58 -4.72 -9.03
N ARG A 792 -19.06 -5.94 -9.26
CA ARG A 792 -17.68 -6.31 -8.95
C ARG A 792 -16.77 -6.02 -10.16
N ILE A 793 -15.72 -5.23 -9.94
CA ILE A 793 -14.69 -4.91 -10.93
C ILE A 793 -13.40 -5.60 -10.50
N PRO A 794 -13.03 -6.73 -11.15
CA PRO A 794 -11.78 -7.43 -10.83
C PRO A 794 -10.59 -6.56 -11.26
N VAL A 795 -9.56 -6.48 -10.40
CA VAL A 795 -8.35 -5.69 -10.64
C VAL A 795 -7.11 -6.54 -10.38
N ASP A 796 -6.11 -6.49 -11.26
CA ASP A 796 -4.83 -7.19 -11.12
C ASP A 796 -3.81 -6.38 -10.30
N PHE A 797 -3.89 -5.05 -10.31
CA PHE A 797 -3.09 -4.13 -9.49
C PHE A 797 -3.82 -3.64 -8.23
N TYR A 798 -3.13 -2.92 -7.32
CA TYR A 798 -3.77 -2.31 -6.15
C TYR A 798 -4.50 -1.02 -6.56
N PRO A 799 -5.85 -0.95 -6.52
CA PRO A 799 -6.58 0.24 -6.94
C PRO A 799 -6.39 1.35 -5.92
N MET A 800 -6.20 2.59 -6.39
CA MET A 800 -6.11 3.77 -5.54
C MET A 800 -7.39 4.61 -5.57
N ALA A 801 -7.99 4.78 -6.75
CA ALA A 801 -9.17 5.63 -6.93
C ALA A 801 -9.97 5.21 -8.17
N ALA A 802 -11.30 5.32 -8.10
CA ALA A 802 -12.15 5.43 -9.28
C ALA A 802 -12.18 6.88 -9.78
N MET A 803 -11.80 7.08 -11.04
CA MET A 803 -11.99 8.32 -11.76
C MET A 803 -13.32 8.23 -12.52
N SER A 804 -14.43 8.40 -11.81
CA SER A 804 -15.78 8.22 -12.37
C SER A 804 -15.97 9.01 -13.66
N ALA A 805 -15.59 10.29 -13.68
CA ALA A 805 -15.69 11.15 -14.88
C ALA A 805 -14.91 10.64 -16.12
N LYS A 806 -13.90 9.77 -15.92
CA LYS A 806 -13.08 9.21 -17.01
C LYS A 806 -13.40 7.74 -17.30
N GLY A 807 -14.30 7.09 -16.57
CA GLY A 807 -14.60 5.67 -16.79
C GLY A 807 -13.45 4.69 -16.42
N ILE A 808 -12.48 5.13 -15.62
CA ILE A 808 -11.24 4.39 -15.31
C ILE A 808 -11.04 4.21 -13.81
N VAL A 809 -10.58 3.02 -13.40
CA VAL A 809 -9.93 2.78 -12.10
C VAL A 809 -8.43 2.95 -12.27
N HIS A 810 -7.82 3.81 -11.47
CA HIS A 810 -6.36 3.97 -11.40
C HIS A 810 -5.80 3.32 -10.15
N GLY A 811 -4.63 2.70 -10.28
CA GLY A 811 -3.88 2.19 -9.15
C GLY A 811 -2.41 2.02 -9.45
N LEU A 812 -1.75 1.28 -8.56
CA LEU A 812 -0.30 1.14 -8.55
C LEU A 812 0.13 -0.32 -8.47
N GLU A 813 1.19 -0.59 -9.21
CA GLU A 813 2.00 -1.78 -9.09
C GLU A 813 3.45 -1.36 -8.82
N VAL A 814 4.25 -2.28 -8.29
CA VAL A 814 5.68 -2.08 -8.10
C VAL A 814 6.44 -3.13 -8.90
N GLU A 815 7.44 -2.65 -9.61
CA GLU A 815 8.37 -3.46 -10.40
C GLU A 815 9.74 -3.45 -9.71
N LEU A 816 10.33 -4.65 -9.53
CA LEU A 816 11.73 -4.79 -9.16
C LEU A 816 12.59 -4.69 -10.42
N VAL A 817 13.34 -3.60 -10.55
CA VAL A 817 14.16 -3.32 -11.73
C VAL A 817 15.57 -3.87 -11.52
N GLN A 818 15.99 -4.77 -12.42
CA GLN A 818 17.32 -5.36 -12.46
C GLN A 818 17.90 -5.18 -13.86
N ARG A 819 18.80 -4.22 -14.03
CA ARG A 819 19.38 -3.90 -15.35
C ARG A 819 20.86 -4.20 -15.39
N ARG A 820 21.38 -4.63 -16.53
CA ARG A 820 22.82 -4.96 -16.68
C ARG A 820 23.75 -3.74 -16.61
N ASP A 821 23.22 -2.54 -16.83
CA ASP A 821 23.97 -1.27 -16.78
C ASP A 821 24.05 -0.67 -15.37
N VAL A 822 23.31 -1.22 -14.40
CA VAL A 822 23.32 -0.79 -13.00
C VAL A 822 23.63 -1.99 -12.12
N ASN A 823 24.52 -1.83 -11.15
CA ASN A 823 24.97 -2.94 -10.32
C ASN A 823 24.08 -3.19 -9.08
N PHE A 824 22.94 -2.51 -8.95
CA PHE A 824 22.01 -2.67 -7.84
C PHE A 824 20.58 -2.81 -8.34
N SER A 825 19.79 -3.58 -7.61
CA SER A 825 18.35 -3.75 -7.78
C SER A 825 17.59 -2.66 -7.03
N PHE A 826 16.52 -2.15 -7.63
CA PHE A 826 15.68 -1.13 -7.00
C PHE A 826 14.21 -1.26 -7.39
N PHE A 827 13.31 -0.74 -6.55
CA PHE A 827 11.89 -0.74 -6.84
C PHE A 827 11.44 0.53 -7.55
N ARG A 828 10.60 0.36 -8.56
CA ARG A 828 9.96 1.44 -9.30
C ARG A 828 8.44 1.27 -9.24
N GLN A 829 7.74 2.38 -9.03
CA GLN A 829 6.28 2.42 -9.09
C GLN A 829 5.81 2.50 -10.55
N VAL A 830 4.83 1.69 -10.90
CA VAL A 830 4.22 1.65 -12.24
C VAL A 830 2.73 2.00 -12.10
N PRO A 831 2.27 3.14 -12.67
CA PRO A 831 0.85 3.47 -12.69
C PRO A 831 0.10 2.49 -13.60
N ARG A 832 -1.02 1.97 -13.12
CA ARG A 832 -1.92 1.09 -13.87
C ARG A 832 -3.30 1.70 -13.96
N THR A 833 -4.01 1.42 -15.05
CA THR A 833 -5.37 1.89 -15.31
C THR A 833 -6.20 0.77 -15.93
N GLN A 834 -7.47 0.71 -15.57
CA GLN A 834 -8.44 -0.24 -16.13
C GLN A 834 -9.79 0.43 -16.35
N LEU A 835 -10.46 0.11 -17.46
CA LEU A 835 -11.83 0.57 -17.73
C LEU A 835 -12.82 -0.20 -16.86
N PHE A 836 -13.70 0.51 -16.15
CA PHE A 836 -14.77 -0.12 -15.36
C PHE A 836 -16.12 -0.16 -16.09
N LEU A 837 -16.30 0.71 -17.10
CA LEU A 837 -17.56 0.82 -17.84
C LEU A 837 -18.07 -0.51 -18.42
N PRO A 838 -17.22 -1.39 -18.99
CA PRO A 838 -17.67 -2.69 -19.51
C PRO A 838 -18.39 -3.53 -18.45
N GLN A 839 -17.90 -3.54 -17.20
CA GLN A 839 -18.50 -4.34 -16.12
C GLN A 839 -19.86 -3.79 -15.68
N LEU A 840 -20.01 -2.46 -15.62
CA LEU A 840 -21.30 -1.82 -15.33
C LEU A 840 -22.34 -2.05 -16.44
N LEU A 841 -21.93 -1.92 -17.71
CA LEU A 841 -22.81 -2.17 -18.84
C LEU A 841 -23.24 -3.64 -18.89
N ARG A 842 -22.30 -4.57 -18.68
CA ARG A 842 -22.59 -6.00 -18.57
C ARG A 842 -23.62 -6.29 -17.48
N TYR A 843 -23.47 -5.67 -16.31
CA TYR A 843 -24.42 -5.81 -15.21
C TYR A 843 -25.83 -5.32 -15.59
N HIS A 844 -25.96 -4.09 -16.11
CA HIS A 844 -27.27 -3.54 -16.50
C HIS A 844 -27.93 -4.34 -17.63
N LEU A 845 -27.16 -4.78 -18.63
CA LEU A 845 -27.68 -5.62 -19.72
C LEU A 845 -28.07 -7.03 -19.23
N GLY A 846 -27.34 -7.57 -18.24
CA GLY A 846 -27.66 -8.84 -17.58
C GLY A 846 -28.95 -8.82 -16.77
N GLU A 847 -29.26 -7.68 -16.16
CA GLU A 847 -30.53 -7.42 -15.45
C GLU A 847 -31.66 -6.94 -16.39
N PHE A 848 -31.47 -7.05 -17.72
CA PHE A 848 -32.42 -6.59 -18.75
C PHE A 848 -32.79 -5.09 -18.66
N ASN A 849 -31.93 -4.27 -18.07
CA ASN A 849 -32.11 -2.83 -17.91
C ASN A 849 -31.37 -2.05 -19.02
N SER A 850 -31.78 -2.25 -20.27
CA SER A 850 -31.23 -1.55 -21.44
C SER A 850 -31.31 -0.02 -21.34
N PRO A 851 -32.38 0.60 -20.80
CA PRO A 851 -32.44 2.05 -20.63
C PRO A 851 -31.34 2.60 -19.72
N ALA A 852 -31.05 1.91 -18.60
CA ALA A 852 -29.94 2.27 -17.71
C ALA A 852 -28.59 2.17 -18.41
N ALA A 853 -28.36 1.07 -19.14
CA ALA A 853 -27.13 0.86 -19.89
C ALA A 853 -26.91 1.95 -20.96
N LEU A 854 -27.97 2.35 -21.68
CA LEU A 854 -27.91 3.42 -22.67
C LEU A 854 -27.62 4.78 -22.03
N HIS A 855 -28.30 5.11 -20.93
CA HIS A 855 -28.07 6.37 -20.21
C HIS A 855 -26.62 6.45 -19.70
N LEU A 856 -26.11 5.36 -19.11
CA LEU A 856 -24.73 5.28 -18.64
C LEU A 856 -23.75 5.44 -19.82
N ALA A 857 -23.93 4.71 -20.91
CA ALA A 857 -23.03 4.76 -22.06
C ALA A 857 -23.02 6.13 -22.75
N GLN A 858 -24.18 6.79 -22.90
CA GLN A 858 -24.28 8.14 -23.44
C GLN A 858 -23.46 9.15 -22.64
N SER A 859 -23.40 9.00 -21.31
CA SER A 859 -22.59 9.89 -20.45
C SER A 859 -21.08 9.80 -20.72
N TYR A 860 -20.61 8.69 -21.31
CA TYR A 860 -19.20 8.43 -21.61
C TYR A 860 -18.84 8.50 -23.10
N GLN A 861 -19.80 8.77 -23.98
CA GLN A 861 -19.59 8.79 -25.44
C GLN A 861 -18.54 9.83 -25.90
N HIS A 862 -18.32 10.87 -25.08
CA HIS A 862 -17.32 11.91 -25.36
C HIS A 862 -15.86 11.45 -25.15
N LEU A 863 -15.63 10.29 -24.52
CA LEU A 863 -14.29 9.80 -24.23
C LEU A 863 -13.64 9.18 -25.48
N PRO A 864 -12.34 9.44 -25.73
CA PRO A 864 -11.66 8.96 -26.93
C PRO A 864 -11.59 7.42 -27.02
N TYR A 865 -11.54 6.73 -25.89
CA TYR A 865 -11.49 5.27 -25.77
C TYR A 865 -12.88 4.63 -25.55
N PHE A 866 -13.97 5.35 -25.77
CA PHE A 866 -15.32 4.81 -25.57
C PHE A 866 -15.62 3.60 -26.48
N ALA A 867 -15.27 3.67 -27.76
CA ALA A 867 -15.44 2.55 -28.69
C ALA A 867 -14.65 1.31 -28.21
N HIS A 868 -13.43 1.52 -27.69
CA HIS A 868 -12.64 0.43 -27.11
C HIS A 868 -13.27 -0.15 -25.84
N ALA A 869 -13.92 0.65 -25.00
CA ALA A 869 -14.67 0.13 -23.84
C ALA A 869 -15.82 -0.80 -24.29
N LEU A 870 -16.55 -0.44 -25.34
CA LEU A 870 -17.60 -1.28 -25.91
C LEU A 870 -17.04 -2.54 -26.60
N GLU A 871 -15.86 -2.45 -27.21
CA GLU A 871 -15.12 -3.60 -27.74
C GLU A 871 -14.75 -4.60 -26.64
N VAL A 872 -14.22 -4.11 -25.50
CA VAL A 872 -13.90 -4.95 -24.33
C VAL A 872 -15.16 -5.62 -23.78
N LEU A 873 -16.29 -4.90 -23.72
CA LEU A 873 -17.58 -5.48 -23.32
C LEU A 873 -17.98 -6.66 -24.24
N LEU A 874 -17.91 -6.46 -25.56
CA LEU A 874 -18.27 -7.50 -26.53
C LEU A 874 -17.33 -8.70 -26.41
N HIS A 875 -16.03 -8.45 -26.32
CA HIS A 875 -15.00 -9.47 -26.15
C HIS A 875 -15.23 -10.31 -24.89
N ASP A 876 -15.39 -9.68 -23.72
CA ASP A 876 -15.55 -10.38 -22.43
C ASP A 876 -16.85 -11.18 -22.35
N VAL A 877 -17.93 -10.73 -23.02
CA VAL A 877 -19.20 -11.48 -23.09
C VAL A 877 -19.06 -12.65 -24.03
N LEU A 878 -18.46 -12.44 -25.21
CA LEU A 878 -18.23 -13.49 -26.21
C LEU A 878 -17.34 -14.60 -25.67
N ASP A 879 -16.18 -14.27 -25.09
CA ASP A 879 -15.25 -15.25 -24.53
C ASP A 879 -15.92 -16.08 -23.42
N ASN A 880 -16.70 -15.43 -22.55
CA ASN A 880 -17.41 -16.14 -21.48
C ASN A 880 -18.49 -17.08 -22.02
N GLU A 881 -19.29 -16.67 -23.01
CA GLU A 881 -20.31 -17.57 -23.60
C GLU A 881 -19.70 -18.71 -24.44
N VAL A 882 -18.52 -18.50 -25.02
CA VAL A 882 -17.80 -19.57 -25.74
C VAL A 882 -17.24 -20.61 -24.77
N ASP A 883 -16.64 -20.16 -23.66
CA ASP A 883 -16.07 -21.07 -22.65
C ASP A 883 -17.17 -21.68 -21.73
N ASN A 884 -18.26 -20.94 -21.47
CA ASN A 884 -19.40 -21.34 -20.64
C ASN A 884 -20.73 -21.09 -21.39
N PRO A 885 -21.16 -22.01 -22.27
CA PRO A 885 -22.37 -21.81 -23.06
C PRO A 885 -23.63 -21.74 -22.17
N PRO A 886 -24.47 -20.69 -22.32
CA PRO A 886 -25.65 -20.48 -21.50
C PRO A 886 -26.69 -21.58 -21.71
N SER A 887 -27.29 -22.06 -20.61
CA SER A 887 -28.35 -23.07 -20.64
C SER A 887 -29.50 -22.63 -19.72
N PRO A 888 -30.71 -22.31 -20.27
CA PRO A 888 -31.15 -22.37 -21.68
C PRO A 888 -30.62 -21.23 -22.58
N PRO A 889 -30.65 -21.36 -23.93
CA PRO A 889 -30.08 -20.39 -24.87
C PRO A 889 -30.66 -18.98 -24.78
N GLU A 890 -31.91 -18.85 -24.31
CA GLU A 890 -32.60 -17.57 -24.12
C GLU A 890 -31.98 -16.70 -23.00
N THR A 891 -31.10 -17.29 -22.19
CA THR A 891 -30.33 -16.56 -21.15
C THR A 891 -29.02 -15.96 -21.67
N ALA A 892 -28.72 -16.13 -22.97
CA ALA A 892 -27.53 -15.53 -23.59
C ALA A 892 -27.60 -13.99 -23.54
N LEU A 893 -26.49 -13.38 -23.15
CA LEU A 893 -26.34 -11.92 -23.07
C LEU A 893 -25.84 -11.34 -24.38
N LEU A 894 -25.12 -12.13 -25.19
CA LEU A 894 -24.53 -11.70 -26.46
C LEU A 894 -25.54 -11.06 -27.42
N PRO A 895 -26.77 -11.58 -27.64
CA PRO A 895 -27.76 -10.92 -28.50
C PRO A 895 -28.16 -9.53 -28.00
N THR A 896 -28.35 -9.40 -26.68
CA THR A 896 -28.69 -8.14 -26.02
C THR A 896 -27.56 -7.13 -26.15
N VAL A 897 -26.30 -7.57 -25.99
CA VAL A 897 -25.12 -6.73 -26.19
C VAL A 897 -25.01 -6.27 -27.64
N VAL A 898 -25.16 -7.16 -28.62
CA VAL A 898 -25.12 -6.81 -30.06
C VAL A 898 -26.22 -5.79 -30.40
N SER A 899 -27.44 -6.01 -29.92
CA SER A 899 -28.55 -5.06 -30.08
C SER A 899 -28.23 -3.70 -29.45
N PHE A 900 -27.67 -3.69 -28.23
CA PHE A 900 -27.23 -2.48 -27.56
C PHE A 900 -26.16 -1.73 -28.35
N LEU A 901 -25.15 -2.43 -28.87
CA LEU A 901 -24.07 -1.82 -29.66
C LEU A 901 -24.57 -1.16 -30.96
N SER A 902 -25.64 -1.69 -31.56
CA SER A 902 -26.25 -1.10 -32.77
C SER A 902 -26.80 0.32 -32.56
N SER A 903 -26.96 0.76 -31.30
CA SER A 903 -27.39 2.11 -30.95
C SER A 903 -26.28 3.18 -31.13
N PHE A 904 -25.03 2.77 -31.39
CA PHE A 904 -23.89 3.67 -31.51
C PHE A 904 -23.32 3.73 -32.94
N PRO A 905 -22.89 4.91 -33.43
CA PRO A 905 -22.30 5.04 -34.77
C PRO A 905 -21.07 4.16 -35.01
N GLN A 906 -20.29 3.87 -33.96
CA GLN A 906 -19.07 3.07 -34.03
C GLN A 906 -19.32 1.55 -34.06
N TYR A 907 -20.58 1.10 -34.15
CA TYR A 907 -20.96 -0.32 -34.13
C TYR A 907 -20.11 -1.21 -35.05
N LEU A 908 -19.97 -0.82 -36.33
CA LEU A 908 -19.22 -1.59 -37.32
C LEU A 908 -17.72 -1.69 -36.97
N GLU A 909 -17.16 -0.61 -36.43
CA GLU A 909 -15.76 -0.57 -35.99
C GLU A 909 -15.53 -1.48 -34.77
N ILE A 910 -16.43 -1.44 -33.80
CA ILE A 910 -16.35 -2.24 -32.58
C ILE A 910 -16.39 -3.74 -32.91
N VAL A 911 -17.34 -4.14 -33.76
CA VAL A 911 -17.51 -5.55 -34.17
C VAL A 911 -16.28 -6.05 -34.92
N VAL A 912 -15.75 -5.29 -35.89
CA VAL A 912 -14.58 -5.73 -36.67
C VAL A 912 -13.29 -5.78 -35.85
N ASN A 913 -13.12 -4.86 -34.90
CA ASN A 913 -11.94 -4.85 -34.03
C ASN A 913 -11.98 -6.03 -33.05
N CYS A 914 -13.16 -6.33 -32.50
CA CYS A 914 -13.37 -7.50 -31.65
C CYS A 914 -13.12 -8.81 -32.41
N THR A 915 -13.66 -8.98 -33.63
CA THR A 915 -13.45 -10.20 -34.42
C THR A 915 -11.98 -10.43 -34.73
N ARG A 916 -11.25 -9.38 -35.13
CA ARG A 916 -9.81 -9.48 -35.45
C ARG A 916 -8.93 -9.85 -34.27
N LYS A 917 -9.39 -9.64 -33.03
CA LYS A 917 -8.66 -9.96 -31.79
C LYS A 917 -9.10 -11.27 -31.14
N THR A 918 -10.12 -11.93 -31.68
CA THR A 918 -10.68 -13.18 -31.15
C THR A 918 -10.37 -14.36 -32.06
N GLU A 919 -10.46 -15.58 -31.52
CA GLU A 919 -10.18 -16.82 -32.24
C GLU A 919 -11.34 -17.23 -33.17
N LEU A 920 -11.03 -18.00 -34.23
CA LEU A 920 -12.01 -18.54 -35.19
C LEU A 920 -13.19 -19.28 -34.54
N ARG A 921 -12.96 -19.92 -33.38
CA ARG A 921 -14.03 -20.60 -32.62
C ARG A 921 -15.11 -19.61 -32.14
N SER A 922 -14.69 -18.44 -31.67
CA SER A 922 -15.56 -17.39 -31.14
C SER A 922 -16.35 -16.70 -32.26
N TRP A 923 -15.81 -16.67 -33.49
CA TRP A 923 -16.48 -16.05 -34.63
C TRP A 923 -17.79 -16.75 -34.98
N ARG A 924 -17.85 -18.08 -34.90
CA ARG A 924 -19.08 -18.84 -35.21
C ARG A 924 -20.24 -18.44 -34.29
N THR A 925 -19.96 -18.31 -32.99
CA THR A 925 -20.94 -17.87 -32.00
C THR A 925 -21.37 -16.43 -32.27
N LEU A 926 -20.42 -15.54 -32.53
CA LEU A 926 -20.72 -14.12 -32.79
C LEU A 926 -21.57 -13.92 -34.06
N PHE A 927 -21.20 -14.53 -35.18
CA PHE A 927 -21.90 -14.39 -36.46
C PHE A 927 -23.22 -15.18 -36.54
N THR A 928 -23.59 -15.92 -35.50
CA THR A 928 -24.95 -16.46 -35.35
C THR A 928 -25.95 -15.33 -35.04
N HIS A 929 -25.49 -14.25 -34.40
CA HIS A 929 -26.33 -13.12 -33.98
C HIS A 929 -26.12 -11.84 -34.79
N LEU A 930 -25.15 -11.84 -35.72
CA LEU A 930 -24.85 -10.72 -36.60
C LEU A 930 -25.33 -11.00 -38.04
N PRO A 931 -25.53 -9.94 -38.86
CA PRO A 931 -25.66 -10.09 -40.30
C PRO A 931 -24.45 -10.79 -40.94
N PRO A 932 -24.60 -11.37 -42.14
CA PRO A 932 -23.48 -11.87 -42.93
C PRO A 932 -22.36 -10.83 -43.07
N VAL A 933 -21.09 -11.28 -43.06
CA VAL A 933 -19.93 -10.38 -43.13
C VAL A 933 -19.93 -9.52 -44.39
N THR A 934 -20.47 -10.05 -45.50
CA THR A 934 -20.67 -9.32 -46.77
C THR A 934 -21.55 -8.09 -46.58
N ASP A 935 -22.62 -8.21 -45.80
CA ASP A 935 -23.57 -7.12 -45.56
C ASP A 935 -22.94 -6.06 -44.66
N LEU A 936 -22.15 -6.48 -43.66
CA LEU A 936 -21.39 -5.56 -42.80
C LEU A 936 -20.29 -4.81 -43.58
N PHE A 937 -19.65 -5.47 -44.55
CA PHE A 937 -18.71 -4.84 -45.47
C PHE A 937 -19.40 -3.78 -46.35
N GLU A 938 -20.52 -4.11 -46.98
CA GLU A 938 -21.27 -3.15 -47.81
C GLU A 938 -21.80 -1.97 -46.97
N GLN A 939 -22.24 -2.22 -45.74
CA GLN A 939 -22.62 -1.15 -44.80
C GLN A 939 -21.44 -0.23 -44.46
N ALA A 940 -20.25 -0.79 -44.21
CA ALA A 940 -19.05 0.00 -43.93
C ALA A 940 -18.62 0.84 -45.16
N MET A 941 -18.72 0.26 -46.37
CA MET A 941 -18.45 0.94 -47.64
C MET A 941 -19.46 2.08 -47.90
N ALA A 942 -20.75 1.86 -47.60
CA ALA A 942 -21.80 2.85 -47.73
C ALA A 942 -21.65 4.02 -46.73
N GLN A 943 -21.15 3.74 -45.53
CA GLN A 943 -20.82 4.76 -44.52
C GLN A 943 -19.50 5.50 -44.80
N GLY A 944 -18.73 5.08 -45.81
CA GLY A 944 -17.44 5.67 -46.15
C GLY A 944 -16.31 5.36 -45.16
N SER A 945 -16.51 4.41 -44.23
CA SER A 945 -15.47 3.99 -43.27
C SER A 945 -14.56 2.92 -43.89
N LEU A 946 -13.63 3.37 -44.74
CA LEU A 946 -12.79 2.47 -45.54
C LEU A 946 -11.83 1.61 -44.70
N GLN A 947 -11.38 2.09 -43.54
CA GLN A 947 -10.54 1.30 -42.63
C GLN A 947 -11.32 0.16 -41.98
N THR A 948 -12.56 0.42 -41.54
CA THR A 948 -13.47 -0.62 -41.02
C THR A 948 -13.83 -1.64 -42.10
N ALA A 949 -14.11 -1.18 -43.32
CA ALA A 949 -14.39 -2.05 -44.47
C ALA A 949 -13.20 -2.96 -44.81
N THR A 950 -11.98 -2.44 -44.73
CA THR A 950 -10.75 -3.24 -44.89
C THR A 950 -10.65 -4.34 -43.84
N GLY A 951 -10.99 -4.03 -42.58
CA GLY A 951 -11.06 -5.03 -41.51
C GLY A 951 -12.03 -6.17 -41.82
N TYR A 952 -13.20 -5.86 -42.39
CA TYR A 952 -14.19 -6.88 -42.76
C TYR A 952 -13.76 -7.73 -43.96
N LEU A 953 -13.00 -7.16 -44.92
CA LEU A 953 -12.38 -7.96 -46.00
C LEU A 953 -11.41 -9.01 -45.47
N LEU A 954 -10.65 -8.68 -44.41
CA LEU A 954 -9.77 -9.65 -43.75
C LEU A 954 -10.57 -10.79 -43.12
N VAL A 955 -11.70 -10.47 -42.48
CA VAL A 955 -12.58 -11.46 -41.86
C VAL A 955 -13.28 -12.33 -42.92
N LEU A 956 -13.73 -11.73 -44.02
CA LEU A 956 -14.32 -12.44 -45.18
C LEU A 956 -13.33 -13.47 -45.76
N HIS A 957 -12.08 -13.06 -45.97
CA HIS A 957 -11.05 -13.96 -46.48
C HIS A 957 -10.82 -15.17 -45.55
N ALA A 958 -10.79 -14.94 -44.23
CA ALA A 958 -10.60 -16.01 -43.25
C ALA A 958 -11.81 -16.95 -43.11
N PHE A 959 -13.03 -16.50 -43.43
CA PHE A 959 -14.22 -17.36 -43.44
C PHE A 959 -14.34 -18.21 -44.70
N HIS A 960 -13.81 -17.73 -45.84
CA HIS A 960 -14.06 -18.29 -47.17
C HIS A 960 -12.73 -18.50 -47.92
N GLU A 961 -11.85 -19.35 -47.37
CA GLU A 961 -10.55 -19.66 -47.97
C GLU A 961 -10.65 -20.17 -49.43
N ASP A 962 -11.79 -20.78 -49.80
CA ASP A 962 -12.01 -21.39 -51.11
C ASP A 962 -12.64 -20.46 -52.18
N SER A 963 -13.17 -19.28 -51.81
CA SER A 963 -13.83 -18.34 -52.72
C SER A 963 -13.24 -16.93 -52.63
N PHE A 964 -11.98 -16.82 -53.05
CA PHE A 964 -11.24 -15.55 -53.13
C PHE A 964 -11.89 -14.57 -54.13
N GLN A 965 -12.60 -13.55 -53.66
CA GLN A 965 -13.26 -12.54 -54.50
C GLN A 965 -12.39 -11.27 -54.66
N VAL A 966 -11.59 -11.22 -55.72
CA VAL A 966 -10.73 -10.07 -56.11
C VAL A 966 -11.53 -8.76 -56.22
N HIS A 967 -12.81 -8.86 -56.59
CA HIS A 967 -13.72 -7.75 -56.85
C HIS A 967 -13.90 -6.79 -55.66
N GLU A 968 -14.06 -7.32 -54.44
CA GLU A 968 -14.33 -6.50 -53.25
C GLU A 968 -13.11 -5.67 -52.86
N PHE A 969 -11.91 -6.25 -52.98
CA PHE A 969 -10.64 -5.55 -52.82
C PHE A 969 -10.43 -4.47 -53.88
N ALA A 970 -10.80 -4.74 -55.14
CA ALA A 970 -10.72 -3.77 -56.23
C ALA A 970 -11.63 -2.56 -55.99
N ARG A 971 -12.87 -2.77 -55.51
CA ARG A 971 -13.80 -1.69 -55.14
C ARG A 971 -13.27 -0.81 -54.02
N LEU A 972 -12.73 -1.43 -52.96
CA LEU A 972 -12.14 -0.69 -51.84
C LEU A 972 -10.90 0.11 -52.28
N LEU A 973 -10.03 -0.49 -53.09
CA LEU A 973 -8.86 0.17 -53.68
C LEU A 973 -9.24 1.36 -54.57
N GLN A 974 -10.28 1.22 -55.40
CA GLN A 974 -10.80 2.30 -56.24
C GLN A 974 -11.33 3.48 -55.40
N GLN A 975 -12.07 3.19 -54.33
CA GLN A 975 -12.65 4.22 -53.45
C GLN A 975 -11.60 4.86 -52.53
N ALA A 976 -10.61 4.11 -52.06
CA ALA A 976 -9.48 4.67 -51.32
C ALA A 976 -8.62 5.59 -52.20
N ALA A 977 -8.38 5.20 -53.45
CA ALA A 977 -7.65 6.02 -54.41
C ALA A 977 -8.39 7.30 -54.80
N SER A 978 -9.73 7.26 -54.90
CA SER A 978 -10.52 8.48 -55.20
C SER A 978 -10.50 9.50 -54.06
N ILE A 979 -10.38 9.04 -52.81
CA ILE A 979 -10.24 9.88 -51.60
C ILE A 979 -8.77 10.23 -51.31
N GLN A 980 -7.82 9.75 -52.13
CA GLN A 980 -6.36 9.95 -51.97
C GLN A 980 -5.78 9.39 -50.66
N ASP A 981 -6.41 8.34 -50.08
CA ASP A 981 -5.86 7.63 -48.93
C ASP A 981 -4.81 6.61 -49.39
N TRP A 982 -3.61 7.11 -49.71
CA TRP A 982 -2.49 6.29 -50.18
C TRP A 982 -1.95 5.32 -49.13
N ASN A 983 -2.16 5.59 -47.84
CA ASN A 983 -1.75 4.69 -46.76
C ASN A 983 -2.62 3.44 -46.77
N LEU A 984 -3.94 3.60 -46.87
CA LEU A 984 -4.85 2.46 -46.98
C LEU A 984 -4.60 1.65 -48.25
N CYS A 985 -4.42 2.30 -49.40
CA CYS A 985 -4.06 1.63 -50.65
C CYS A 985 -2.78 0.78 -50.49
N ARG A 986 -1.78 1.29 -49.76
CA ARG A 986 -0.53 0.59 -49.48
C ARG A 986 -0.74 -0.62 -48.56
N GLU A 987 -1.56 -0.50 -47.52
CA GLU A 987 -1.88 -1.59 -46.60
C GLU A 987 -2.62 -2.73 -47.30
N VAL A 988 -3.66 -2.39 -48.06
CA VAL A 988 -4.45 -3.35 -48.85
C VAL A 988 -3.57 -4.05 -49.89
N SER A 989 -2.70 -3.29 -50.58
CA SER A 989 -1.76 -3.87 -51.56
C SER A 989 -0.75 -4.82 -50.91
N ARG A 990 -0.24 -4.48 -49.71
CA ARG A 990 0.65 -5.37 -48.95
C ARG A 990 -0.03 -6.66 -48.55
N PHE A 991 -1.29 -6.58 -48.13
CA PHE A 991 -2.06 -7.75 -47.77
C PHE A 991 -2.28 -8.68 -48.98
N LEU A 992 -2.67 -8.13 -50.14
CA LEU A 992 -2.84 -8.92 -51.37
C LEU A 992 -1.54 -9.62 -51.82
N VAL A 993 -0.38 -8.98 -51.64
CA VAL A 993 0.94 -9.59 -51.90
C VAL A 993 1.30 -10.66 -50.85
N GLY A 994 0.82 -10.50 -49.62
CA GLY A 994 0.96 -11.51 -48.57
C GLY A 994 0.18 -12.79 -48.86
N ILE A 995 -1.02 -12.68 -49.44
CA ILE A 995 -1.86 -13.81 -49.87
C ILE A 995 -1.23 -14.52 -51.08
N ASP A 996 -0.74 -13.75 -52.06
CA ASP A 996 -0.11 -14.29 -53.26
C ASP A 996 1.26 -13.65 -53.51
N SER A 997 2.30 -14.37 -53.12
CA SER A 997 3.70 -13.95 -53.33
C SER A 997 4.08 -13.80 -54.81
N SER A 998 3.28 -14.32 -55.76
CA SER A 998 3.49 -14.11 -57.20
C SER A 998 3.00 -12.75 -57.70
N GLY A 999 2.23 -12.01 -56.88
CA GLY A 999 1.71 -10.67 -57.18
C GLY A 999 0.60 -10.64 -58.23
N LYS A 1000 0.05 -11.78 -58.62
CA LYS A 1000 -0.97 -11.89 -59.67
C LYS A 1000 -2.32 -11.36 -59.19
N THR A 1001 -2.74 -11.70 -57.97
CA THR A 1001 -3.99 -11.18 -57.36
C THR A 1001 -3.99 -9.67 -57.18
N LEU A 1002 -2.86 -9.07 -56.79
CA LEU A 1002 -2.72 -7.60 -56.73
C LEU A 1002 -2.87 -6.99 -58.12
N ASN A 1003 -2.23 -7.60 -59.12
CA ASN A 1003 -2.29 -7.14 -60.49
C ASN A 1003 -3.73 -7.18 -61.05
N ASP A 1004 -4.47 -8.25 -60.75
CA ASP A 1004 -5.87 -8.41 -61.15
C ASP A 1004 -6.78 -7.38 -60.44
N ALA A 1005 -6.59 -7.18 -59.13
CA ALA A 1005 -7.33 -6.17 -58.35
C ALA A 1005 -7.05 -4.72 -58.85
N LEU A 1006 -5.81 -4.40 -59.23
CA LEU A 1006 -5.44 -3.09 -59.76
C LEU A 1006 -6.00 -2.83 -61.17
N VAL A 1007 -6.09 -3.88 -62.00
CA VAL A 1007 -6.73 -3.81 -63.32
C VAL A 1007 -8.22 -3.57 -63.16
N GLU A 1008 -8.87 -4.31 -62.26
CA GLU A 1008 -10.30 -4.19 -62.00
C GLU A 1008 -10.68 -2.86 -61.33
N ALA A 1009 -9.83 -2.33 -60.44
CA ALA A 1009 -10.00 -1.01 -59.84
C ALA A 1009 -9.79 0.17 -60.81
N GLY A 1010 -9.39 -0.09 -62.06
CA GLY A 1010 -9.13 0.93 -63.07
C GLY A 1010 -7.90 1.80 -62.79
N MET A 1011 -7.02 1.39 -61.86
CA MET A 1011 -5.84 2.14 -61.44
C MET A 1011 -4.61 1.95 -62.34
N LYS A 1012 -4.74 1.13 -63.38
CA LYS A 1012 -3.76 1.10 -64.47
C LYS A 1012 -4.11 2.12 -65.57
N GLY A 1013 -3.55 3.31 -65.43
CA GLY A 1013 -3.47 4.30 -66.50
C GLY A 1013 -2.03 4.52 -66.99
N SER A 1014 -1.72 4.05 -68.21
CA SER A 1014 -0.58 4.48 -69.06
C SER A 1014 0.83 4.45 -68.44
N VAL A 1015 1.46 3.27 -68.36
CA VAL A 1015 2.91 3.20 -68.59
C VAL A 1015 3.12 3.12 -70.10
N SER A 1016 3.17 4.29 -70.72
CA SER A 1016 3.59 4.42 -72.11
C SER A 1016 5.03 3.90 -72.24
N ARG A 1017 5.21 3.04 -73.24
CA ARG A 1017 6.51 2.55 -73.72
C ARG A 1017 7.46 3.73 -73.93
N THR A 1018 8.52 3.82 -73.14
CA THR A 1018 9.75 4.49 -73.56
C THR A 1018 10.88 3.47 -73.59
N ASN A 1019 11.25 3.14 -74.81
CA ASN A 1019 12.43 2.37 -75.18
C ASN A 1019 13.73 2.99 -74.64
N GLY A 1020 14.69 2.10 -74.36
CA GLY A 1020 16.11 2.33 -74.61
C GLY A 1020 16.91 2.74 -73.39
N THR A 1021 17.76 1.86 -72.87
CA THR A 1021 19.09 1.58 -73.44
C THR A 1021 19.82 0.55 -72.59
N SER A 1022 20.61 -0.25 -73.30
CA SER A 1022 21.52 -1.27 -72.83
C SER A 1022 22.65 -0.73 -71.96
N ARG A 1023 23.01 -1.46 -70.90
CA ARG A 1023 24.40 -1.78 -70.51
C ARG A 1023 24.42 -2.75 -69.32
N SER A 1024 24.96 -3.93 -69.55
CA SER A 1024 25.53 -4.84 -68.55
C SER A 1024 27.01 -4.50 -68.33
N PRO A 1025 27.77 -5.25 -67.50
CA PRO A 1025 27.53 -5.64 -66.11
C PRO A 1025 28.75 -5.26 -65.22
N ASN A 1026 28.67 -5.38 -63.90
CA ASN A 1026 29.82 -5.90 -63.14
C ASN A 1026 29.44 -6.44 -61.76
N ASP A 1027 30.11 -7.56 -61.47
CA ASP A 1027 30.09 -8.39 -60.29
C ASP A 1027 30.29 -7.64 -58.97
N HIS A 1028 29.65 -8.15 -57.91
CA HIS A 1028 30.39 -8.77 -56.80
C HIS A 1028 29.45 -9.69 -56.00
N ALA A 1029 29.69 -10.99 -56.14
CA ALA A 1029 29.19 -12.01 -55.24
C ALA A 1029 30.00 -11.98 -53.93
N TYR A 1030 29.33 -12.05 -52.79
CA TYR A 1030 29.83 -12.85 -51.67
C TYR A 1030 28.66 -13.50 -50.93
N THR A 1031 28.89 -14.78 -50.65
CA THR A 1031 27.97 -15.83 -50.26
C THR A 1031 27.73 -15.84 -48.75
N GLY A 1032 26.50 -16.18 -48.34
CA GLY A 1032 26.14 -16.47 -46.95
C GLY A 1032 24.94 -17.40 -46.90
N ARG A 1033 25.21 -18.71 -46.80
CA ARG A 1033 24.22 -19.78 -46.61
C ARG A 1033 23.35 -19.52 -45.36
N SER A 1034 22.04 -19.64 -45.49
CA SER A 1034 21.17 -20.06 -44.39
C SER A 1034 20.07 -20.98 -44.93
N SER A 1035 19.96 -22.13 -44.25
CA SER A 1035 19.05 -23.25 -44.47
C SER A 1035 17.58 -22.84 -44.39
N ARG A 1036 16.80 -23.23 -45.42
CA ARG A 1036 15.34 -23.24 -45.40
C ARG A 1036 14.83 -24.29 -44.41
N GLY A 1037 14.26 -23.83 -43.30
CA GLY A 1037 13.20 -24.55 -42.58
C GLY A 1037 11.86 -23.91 -42.97
N ALA A 1038 10.91 -24.72 -43.42
CA ALA A 1038 9.55 -24.28 -43.71
C ALA A 1038 8.87 -23.81 -42.40
N MET A 1039 8.37 -22.58 -42.38
CA MET A 1039 7.49 -22.06 -41.32
C MET A 1039 6.02 -22.30 -41.72
N PRO A 1040 5.14 -22.72 -40.79
CA PRO A 1040 3.70 -22.83 -41.05
C PRO A 1040 3.01 -21.46 -41.06
N ALA A 1041 1.90 -21.37 -41.79
CA ALA A 1041 1.18 -20.15 -42.17
C ALA A 1041 0.33 -19.49 -41.05
N ALA A 1042 0.86 -19.31 -39.84
CA ALA A 1042 0.07 -18.83 -38.69
C ALA A 1042 0.36 -17.39 -38.20
N ASP A 1043 1.38 -16.68 -38.70
CA ASP A 1043 1.86 -15.45 -38.04
C ASP A 1043 1.58 -14.11 -38.76
N TYR A 1044 0.63 -14.03 -39.69
CA TYR A 1044 0.32 -12.77 -40.38
C TYR A 1044 -0.62 -11.80 -39.63
N PHE A 1045 -1.20 -12.20 -38.48
CA PHE A 1045 -2.25 -11.43 -37.81
C PHE A 1045 -1.80 -10.54 -36.63
N SER A 1046 -0.50 -10.37 -36.40
CA SER A 1046 0.02 -9.61 -35.25
C SER A 1046 0.56 -8.21 -35.61
N LEU A 1047 -0.26 -7.35 -36.21
CA LEU A 1047 0.04 -5.91 -36.32
C LEU A 1047 -1.09 -5.11 -35.68
N GLY A 1048 -0.88 -4.81 -34.40
CA GLY A 1048 -1.83 -4.08 -33.55
C GLY A 1048 -1.66 -4.36 -32.06
N ARG A 1049 -0.43 -4.62 -31.57
CA ARG A 1049 -0.12 -4.60 -30.13
C ARG A 1049 0.50 -3.26 -29.76
N GLY A 1050 -0.35 -2.25 -29.59
CA GLY A 1050 -0.08 -1.17 -28.65
C GLY A 1050 -0.86 -1.49 -27.38
N ARG A 1051 -0.16 -1.96 -26.35
CA ARG A 1051 -0.63 -2.00 -24.97
C ARG A 1051 0.33 -1.14 -24.15
#